data_AF-A0A812I4Z5-F1
#
_entry.id   AF-A0A812I4Z5-F1
#
_cell.length_a   1.000
_cell.length_b   1.000
_cell.length_c   1.000
_cell.angle_alpha   90.00
_cell.angle_beta   90.00
_cell.angle_gamma   90.00
#
_symmetry.space_group_name_H-M   'P 1'
#
loop_
_entity.id
_entity.type
_entity.pdbx_description
1 polymer ?
#
loop_
_entity_poly.entity_id
_entity_poly.type
_entity_poly.pdbx_seq_one_letter_code
_entity_poly.pdbx_strand_id
1 'polypeptide(L)'
;MGLIAGAVAVFLLDSVFVLARVLFSSRCGAVDLLLLAGRLVGGSFLAALALRLVKGRPLLDVELNSNVSEQQQQLKRKEKGEKWSSLLLFLAFFYLSACSLRVALEVVTVDVSSFWNSLWVVIEILSLPIMQLEFVFIKGLVEEMSAGDGVKLSLHEHLLYWNDVENKGFVECSVCNEKVGERTGGFLVVQCRQCTGNEWGHGGFQVCTCCFRKNARGGSAGGLLRGDKGPKHMARLTVMQYIRRLAAQVQVSTLAMVAISVACSQSLNAYIPKTQGDIITALTTGSKDSFDHYLTDFACLVVAQAVAATALSVTSRALSARLFSDMSIKLFASLLKQDIAFYDHTMTGQMSARLFNDMRQATSPVHIIIHDFAANIVMLVAGFVICLQSSWRLTVLAFTVLTPVLHISREFSRWARKLMASQHTFICDAHGCAIQALTNIRTVRTFGAKGMELEKFQFHMQKFKDLGVKSAWGEGSSNLLSTLVQQGASFIILWYGGHLALKQEFPVGAIITFTYLWNRLSTAFTSLTDNLNEPVKAVSAGQRVFELMDLEPDIAEEGGEPFPSSKVGISFRNVDFSYQCRPDKKVLGGVTLDLEAGKTTAVVGKSGCGKSTLSKLLLRFYDPVKGAVYLNGVDLQQLHLLQYRANVGVVSQDTQLFRSSVSENITYGLRATEYTLQDVERAASLANADEFIRSLPEGYNTMVGESGHDLSGGQKQRLSIARALVRRPRILLLDEATSALDAENEAMVQEALDSLMQQMQGACTIMVIAHRLSTIKNADHIIVLHEGAVVEQGTHEELLQNDGNYASMISRQLHGDSGPKTLEQAMEDFTRLVEAVPAEQRNQLLIDIINLAKGMAS
;
A
#
# COMPACT_ATOMS: atom_id res chain seq x y z
N MET A 1 -33.09 -1.41 19.87
CA MET A 1 -34.17 -1.03 20.81
C MET A 1 -34.24 0.48 21.01
N GLY A 2 -33.21 1.16 21.51
CA GLY A 2 -33.24 2.63 21.75
C GLY A 2 -33.49 3.49 20.50
N LEU A 3 -32.86 3.18 19.36
CA LEU A 3 -33.07 3.90 18.09
C LEU A 3 -34.47 3.66 17.49
N ILE A 4 -35.04 2.47 17.70
CA ILE A 4 -36.39 2.12 17.25
C ILE A 4 -37.43 2.88 18.10
N ALA A 5 -37.20 2.99 19.41
CA ALA A 5 -38.05 3.79 20.30
C ALA A 5 -38.00 5.29 19.95
N GLY A 6 -36.83 5.80 19.53
CA GLY A 6 -36.68 7.18 19.04
C GLY A 6 -37.47 7.44 17.76
N ALA A 7 -37.37 6.55 16.76
CA ALA A 7 -38.13 6.68 15.51
C ALA A 7 -39.66 6.60 15.74
N VAL A 8 -40.11 5.71 16.63
CA VAL A 8 -41.52 5.59 17.01
C VAL A 8 -42.00 6.82 17.78
N ALA A 9 -41.18 7.40 18.66
CA ALA A 9 -41.52 8.62 19.40
C ALA A 9 -41.65 9.84 18.47
N VAL A 10 -40.74 9.99 17.49
CA VAL A 10 -40.79 11.07 16.49
C VAL A 10 -42.04 10.92 15.61
N PHE A 11 -42.36 9.70 15.17
CA PHE A 11 -43.56 9.41 14.38
C PHE A 11 -44.86 9.71 15.17
N LEU A 12 -44.90 9.36 16.46
CA LEU A 12 -46.05 9.65 17.33
C LEU A 12 -46.22 11.16 17.58
N LEU A 13 -45.13 11.90 17.79
CA LEU A 13 -45.16 13.35 17.92
C LEU A 13 -45.67 14.03 16.64
N ASP A 14 -45.19 13.62 15.46
CA ASP A 14 -45.65 14.19 14.17
C ASP A 14 -47.12 13.83 13.89
N SER A 15 -47.53 12.61 14.23
CA SER A 15 -48.94 12.19 14.14
C SER A 15 -49.86 13.07 14.98
N VAL A 16 -49.41 13.48 16.16
CA VAL A 16 -50.15 14.40 17.06
C VAL A 16 -50.22 15.81 16.45
N PHE A 17 -49.15 16.30 15.83
CA PHE A 17 -49.16 17.60 15.13
C PHE A 17 -50.10 17.61 13.91
N VAL A 18 -50.12 16.53 13.13
CA VAL A 18 -51.02 16.40 11.98
C VAL A 18 -52.47 16.26 12.43
N LEU A 19 -52.76 15.52 13.52
CA LEU A 19 -54.11 15.45 14.09
C LEU A 19 -54.57 16.81 14.62
N ALA A 20 -53.67 17.56 15.27
CA ALA A 20 -53.96 18.93 15.69
C ALA A 20 -54.27 19.82 14.47
N ARG A 21 -53.56 19.67 13.36
CA ARG A 21 -53.81 20.40 12.10
C ARG A 21 -55.22 20.11 11.53
N VAL A 22 -55.70 18.88 11.62
CA VAL A 22 -57.07 18.50 11.19
C VAL A 22 -58.14 19.05 12.15
N LEU A 23 -57.85 19.08 13.45
CA LEU A 23 -58.81 19.54 14.46
C LEU A 23 -58.95 21.07 14.52
N PHE A 24 -57.90 21.82 14.19
CA PHE A 24 -57.88 23.29 14.30
C PHE A 24 -58.11 24.03 12.96
N SER A 25 -58.16 23.33 11.81
CA SER A 25 -58.48 23.94 10.51
C SER A 25 -59.93 23.66 10.10
N SER A 26 -60.76 24.70 10.05
CA SER A 26 -62.19 24.61 9.68
C SER A 26 -62.45 24.41 8.17
N ARG A 27 -61.41 24.20 7.36
CA ARG A 27 -61.50 23.95 5.91
C ARG A 27 -60.50 22.86 5.52
N CYS A 28 -60.86 21.59 5.69
CA CYS A 28 -60.08 20.49 5.12
C CYS A 28 -60.88 19.77 4.03
N GLY A 29 -60.31 19.75 2.82
CA GLY A 29 -60.81 19.00 1.68
C GLY A 29 -60.35 17.52 1.72
N ALA A 30 -60.98 16.69 0.90
CA ALA A 30 -60.73 15.24 0.81
C ALA A 30 -59.25 14.85 0.56
N VAL A 31 -58.42 15.79 0.08
CA VAL A 31 -57.00 15.56 -0.24
C VAL A 31 -56.13 15.43 1.03
N ASP A 32 -56.46 16.15 2.11
CA ASP A 32 -55.68 16.08 3.36
C ASP A 32 -56.00 14.80 4.13
N LEU A 33 -57.24 14.31 3.99
CA LEU A 33 -57.66 12.99 4.46
C LEU A 33 -56.97 11.86 3.67
N LEU A 34 -56.78 12.04 2.36
CA LEU A 34 -56.02 11.11 1.50
C LEU A 34 -54.52 11.09 1.83
N LEU A 35 -53.93 12.23 2.18
CA LEU A 35 -52.53 12.30 2.66
C LEU A 35 -52.36 11.63 4.03
N LEU A 36 -53.31 11.83 4.96
CA LEU A 36 -53.33 11.13 6.25
C LEU A 36 -53.46 9.61 6.06
N ALA A 37 -54.39 9.18 5.19
CA ALA A 37 -54.58 7.78 4.85
C ALA A 37 -53.33 7.18 4.17
N GLY A 38 -52.71 7.91 3.24
CA GLY A 38 -51.46 7.50 2.60
C GLY A 38 -50.29 7.36 3.57
N ARG A 39 -50.15 8.27 4.53
CA ARG A 39 -49.11 8.23 5.58
C ARG A 39 -49.34 7.09 6.58
N LEU A 40 -50.58 6.86 7.01
CA LEU A 40 -50.94 5.73 7.86
C LEU A 40 -50.69 4.40 7.14
N VAL A 41 -51.03 4.30 5.84
CA VAL A 41 -50.76 3.10 5.04
C VAL A 41 -49.26 2.88 4.84
N GLY A 42 -48.48 3.93 4.55
CA GLY A 42 -47.02 3.85 4.41
C GLY A 42 -46.30 3.46 5.70
N GLY A 43 -46.70 4.05 6.84
CA GLY A 43 -46.18 3.70 8.17
C GLY A 43 -46.57 2.29 8.61
N SER A 44 -47.82 1.89 8.36
CA SER A 44 -48.31 0.53 8.62
C SER A 44 -47.57 -0.51 7.76
N PHE A 45 -47.25 -0.16 6.51
CA PHE A 45 -46.52 -1.03 5.59
C PHE A 45 -45.05 -1.20 6.00
N LEU A 46 -44.39 -0.12 6.43
CA LEU A 46 -43.03 -0.17 6.99
C LEU A 46 -42.98 -0.96 8.30
N ALA A 47 -43.98 -0.78 9.19
CA ALA A 47 -44.13 -1.57 10.40
C ALA A 47 -44.38 -3.06 10.08
N ALA A 48 -45.18 -3.36 9.07
CA ALA A 48 -45.43 -4.73 8.60
C ALA A 48 -44.20 -5.36 7.94
N LEU A 49 -43.38 -4.59 7.21
CA LEU A 49 -42.11 -5.03 6.64
C LEU A 49 -41.08 -5.33 7.73
N ALA A 50 -40.97 -4.46 8.73
CA ALA A 50 -40.14 -4.67 9.92
C ALA A 50 -40.60 -5.90 10.71
N LEU A 51 -41.91 -6.08 10.91
CA LEU A 51 -42.49 -7.26 11.55
C LEU A 51 -42.28 -8.55 10.74
N ARG A 52 -42.31 -8.49 9.40
CA ARG A 52 -42.01 -9.64 8.53
C ARG A 52 -40.55 -10.03 8.56
N LEU A 53 -39.63 -9.07 8.62
CA LEU A 53 -38.19 -9.33 8.75
C LEU A 53 -37.85 -9.88 10.14
N VAL A 54 -38.60 -9.50 11.17
CA VAL A 54 -38.45 -10.04 12.54
C VAL A 54 -39.16 -11.39 12.74
N LYS A 55 -40.21 -11.72 11.96
CA LYS A 55 -40.97 -12.99 12.06
C LYS A 55 -40.73 -14.00 10.92
N GLY A 56 -39.81 -13.73 9.99
CA GLY A 56 -39.40 -14.66 8.94
C GLY A 56 -38.60 -15.84 9.51
N ARG A 57 -39.25 -17.00 9.60
CA ARG A 57 -38.89 -18.23 10.32
C ARG A 57 -37.59 -18.95 9.86
N PRO A 58 -37.06 -19.86 10.72
CA PRO A 58 -35.87 -20.67 10.49
C PRO A 58 -36.02 -21.67 9.34
N LEU A 59 -34.86 -22.11 8.82
CA LEU A 59 -34.61 -23.18 7.85
C LEU A 59 -35.65 -24.32 7.95
N LEU A 60 -36.43 -24.50 6.88
CA LEU A 60 -36.94 -25.82 6.54
C LEU A 60 -35.84 -26.51 5.71
N ASP A 61 -35.35 -27.64 6.22
CA ASP A 61 -34.59 -28.60 5.44
C ASP A 61 -35.44 -29.03 4.24
N VAL A 62 -34.99 -28.66 3.06
CA VAL A 62 -35.46 -29.22 1.80
C VAL A 62 -34.24 -29.88 1.16
N GLU A 63 -34.33 -31.20 0.99
CA GLU A 63 -33.35 -32.01 0.28
C GLU A 63 -33.10 -31.41 -1.11
N LEU A 64 -31.86 -30.95 -1.33
CA LEU A 64 -31.41 -30.36 -2.57
C LEU A 64 -31.07 -31.48 -3.57
N ASN A 65 -32.00 -31.74 -4.48
CA ASN A 65 -31.68 -32.38 -5.74
C ASN A 65 -31.97 -31.42 -6.90
N SER A 66 -30.89 -31.07 -7.60
CA SER A 66 -30.79 -30.65 -9.01
C SER A 66 -31.05 -29.19 -9.46
N ASN A 67 -30.06 -28.71 -10.22
CA ASN A 67 -30.08 -27.73 -11.33
C ASN A 67 -29.59 -26.28 -11.08
N VAL A 68 -28.51 -25.94 -11.79
CA VAL A 68 -27.88 -24.60 -11.86
C VAL A 68 -28.79 -23.51 -12.45
N SER A 69 -29.87 -23.89 -13.12
CA SER A 69 -30.93 -22.96 -13.53
C SER A 69 -31.66 -22.34 -12.32
N GLU A 70 -31.81 -23.07 -11.21
CA GLU A 70 -32.46 -22.55 -10.00
C GLU A 70 -31.56 -21.57 -9.24
N GLN A 71 -30.25 -21.81 -9.18
CA GLN A 71 -29.31 -20.88 -8.54
C GLN A 71 -29.19 -19.56 -9.31
N GLN A 72 -29.13 -19.59 -10.65
CA GLN A 72 -29.20 -18.37 -11.46
C GLN A 72 -30.57 -17.67 -11.34
N GLN A 73 -31.66 -18.42 -11.17
CA GLN A 73 -32.97 -17.83 -10.85
C GLN A 73 -33.01 -17.21 -9.46
N GLN A 74 -32.33 -17.79 -8.46
CA GLN A 74 -32.25 -17.23 -7.10
C GLN A 74 -31.41 -15.94 -7.06
N LEU A 75 -30.27 -15.89 -7.77
CA LEU A 75 -29.50 -14.65 -7.96
C LEU A 75 -30.32 -13.58 -8.69
N LYS A 76 -31.03 -13.94 -9.78
CA LYS A 76 -31.96 -13.03 -10.47
C LYS A 76 -33.14 -12.60 -9.59
N ARG A 77 -33.61 -13.45 -8.66
CA ARG A 77 -34.66 -13.13 -7.69
C ARG A 77 -34.13 -12.19 -6.60
N LYS A 78 -32.89 -12.37 -6.12
CA LYS A 78 -32.22 -11.42 -5.21
C LYS A 78 -31.96 -10.07 -5.88
N GLU A 79 -31.43 -10.04 -7.10
CA GLU A 79 -31.29 -8.79 -7.88
C GLU A 79 -32.64 -8.12 -8.16
N LYS A 80 -33.69 -8.89 -8.47
CA LYS A 80 -35.05 -8.35 -8.61
C LYS A 80 -35.56 -7.79 -7.27
N GLY A 81 -35.29 -8.46 -6.16
CA GLY A 81 -35.64 -8.00 -4.81
C GLY A 81 -34.98 -6.67 -4.47
N GLU A 82 -33.68 -6.51 -4.74
CA GLU A 82 -32.96 -5.24 -4.57
C GLU A 82 -33.45 -4.14 -5.54
N LYS A 83 -33.84 -4.51 -6.77
CA LYS A 83 -34.46 -3.57 -7.73
C LYS A 83 -35.84 -3.09 -7.26
N TRP A 84 -36.66 -3.96 -6.69
CA TRP A 84 -37.97 -3.58 -6.14
C TRP A 84 -37.83 -2.76 -4.86
N SER A 85 -36.86 -3.06 -3.98
CA SER A 85 -36.63 -2.25 -2.78
C SER A 85 -36.11 -0.85 -3.13
N SER A 86 -35.21 -0.75 -4.11
CA SER A 86 -34.72 0.54 -4.62
C SER A 86 -35.80 1.33 -5.36
N LEU A 87 -36.65 0.67 -6.16
CA LEU A 87 -37.82 1.30 -6.79
C LEU A 87 -38.83 1.82 -5.75
N LEU A 88 -39.10 1.04 -4.69
CA LEU A 88 -40.00 1.44 -3.61
C LEU A 88 -39.43 2.61 -2.80
N LEU A 89 -38.12 2.61 -2.52
CA LEU A 89 -37.42 3.75 -1.90
C LEU A 89 -37.49 5.00 -2.78
N PHE A 90 -37.32 4.84 -4.10
CA PHE A 90 -37.45 5.93 -5.06
C PHE A 90 -38.88 6.51 -5.10
N LEU A 91 -39.91 5.66 -5.10
CA LEU A 91 -41.31 6.09 -5.06
C LEU A 91 -41.67 6.78 -3.74
N ALA A 92 -41.19 6.25 -2.61
CA ALA A 92 -41.36 6.87 -1.29
C ALA A 92 -40.68 8.24 -1.23
N PHE A 93 -39.48 8.36 -1.80
CA PHE A 93 -38.75 9.63 -1.91
C PHE A 93 -39.46 10.66 -2.80
N PHE A 94 -39.98 10.24 -3.96
CA PHE A 94 -40.73 11.13 -4.85
C PHE A 94 -42.01 11.63 -4.18
N TYR A 95 -42.69 10.75 -3.44
CA TYR A 95 -43.87 11.10 -2.64
C TYR A 95 -43.55 12.07 -1.49
N LEU A 96 -42.48 11.83 -0.73
CA LEU A 96 -42.02 12.73 0.34
C LEU A 96 -41.58 14.09 -0.21
N SER A 97 -40.86 14.10 -1.34
CA SER A 97 -40.45 15.34 -2.02
C SER A 97 -41.65 16.14 -2.53
N ALA A 98 -42.65 15.46 -3.11
CA ALA A 98 -43.90 16.08 -3.52
C ALA A 98 -44.69 16.65 -2.33
N CYS A 99 -44.68 15.95 -1.18
CA CYS A 99 -45.27 16.48 0.06
C CYS A 99 -44.52 17.73 0.56
N SER A 100 -43.19 17.72 0.57
CA SER A 100 -42.39 18.89 0.99
C SER A 100 -42.57 20.08 0.05
N LEU A 101 -42.69 19.83 -1.26
CA LEU A 101 -42.95 20.87 -2.25
C LEU A 101 -44.35 21.47 -2.05
N ARG A 102 -45.36 20.63 -1.79
CA ARG A 102 -46.73 21.10 -1.51
C ARG A 102 -46.78 21.92 -0.22
N VAL A 103 -46.14 21.45 0.86
CA VAL A 103 -46.05 22.20 2.13
C VAL A 103 -45.32 23.53 1.93
N ALA A 104 -44.21 23.54 1.20
CA ALA A 104 -43.51 24.78 0.89
C ALA A 104 -44.37 25.76 0.09
N LEU A 105 -45.13 25.29 -0.91
CA LEU A 105 -46.07 26.12 -1.68
C LEU A 105 -47.22 26.65 -0.80
N GLU A 106 -47.74 25.85 0.13
CA GLU A 106 -48.77 26.29 1.09
C GLU A 106 -48.20 27.35 2.07
N VAL A 107 -47.01 27.15 2.64
CA VAL A 107 -46.34 28.14 3.52
C VAL A 107 -46.10 29.47 2.81
N VAL A 108 -45.74 29.41 1.53
CA VAL A 108 -45.44 30.57 0.69
C VAL A 108 -46.69 31.36 0.29
N THR A 109 -47.89 30.77 0.39
CA THR A 109 -49.17 31.40 -0.02
C THR A 109 -50.01 31.94 1.15
N VAL A 110 -49.54 31.81 2.40
CA VAL A 110 -50.28 32.24 3.59
C VAL A 110 -50.02 33.71 3.95
N ASP A 111 -51.10 34.50 4.03
CA ASP A 111 -51.08 35.86 4.55
C ASP A 111 -50.97 35.88 6.09
N VAL A 112 -49.95 36.57 6.59
CA VAL A 112 -49.53 36.60 8.01
C VAL A 112 -50.33 37.65 8.82
N SER A 113 -51.60 37.87 8.50
CA SER A 113 -52.40 38.94 9.12
C SER A 113 -52.95 38.61 10.51
N SER A 114 -52.89 37.34 10.96
CA SER A 114 -53.38 36.92 12.28
C SER A 114 -52.32 36.16 13.09
N PHE A 115 -52.32 36.35 14.40
CA PHE A 115 -51.39 35.68 15.34
C PHE A 115 -51.41 34.15 15.21
N TRP A 116 -52.59 33.57 14.99
CA TRP A 116 -52.76 32.13 14.78
C TRP A 116 -52.19 31.65 13.45
N ASN A 117 -52.25 32.46 12.38
CA ASN A 117 -51.55 32.16 11.12
C ASN A 117 -50.03 32.25 11.29
N SER A 118 -49.52 33.18 12.10
CA SER A 118 -48.08 33.30 12.39
C SER A 118 -47.54 32.09 13.15
N LEU A 119 -48.27 31.62 14.19
CA LEU A 119 -47.92 30.40 14.92
C LEU A 119 -47.99 29.17 14.01
N TRP A 120 -48.98 29.11 13.12
CA TRP A 120 -49.16 28.04 12.14
C TRP A 120 -48.02 28.00 11.11
N VAL A 121 -47.58 29.15 10.58
CA VAL A 121 -46.42 29.26 9.69
C VAL A 121 -45.13 28.79 10.39
N VAL A 122 -44.95 29.14 11.67
CA VAL A 122 -43.79 28.67 12.46
C VAL A 122 -43.80 27.15 12.65
N ILE A 123 -44.97 26.55 12.89
CA ILE A 123 -45.13 25.09 13.02
C ILE A 123 -44.84 24.40 11.67
N GLU A 124 -45.29 24.94 10.55
CA GLU A 124 -44.98 24.39 9.21
C GLU A 124 -43.51 24.55 8.81
N ILE A 125 -42.86 25.66 9.20
CA ILE A 125 -41.42 25.84 9.01
C ILE A 125 -40.62 24.85 9.87
N LEU A 126 -41.10 24.49 11.06
CA LEU A 126 -40.49 23.49 11.94
C LEU A 126 -40.78 22.04 11.51
N SER A 127 -41.90 21.77 10.85
CA SER A 127 -42.24 20.42 10.35
C SER A 127 -41.35 20.00 9.17
N LEU A 128 -40.92 20.94 8.33
CA LEU A 128 -39.99 20.71 7.22
C LEU A 128 -38.65 20.05 7.63
N PRO A 129 -37.87 20.61 8.58
CA PRO A 129 -36.63 19.97 9.05
C PRO A 129 -36.89 18.68 9.84
N ILE A 130 -38.04 18.55 10.52
CA ILE A 130 -38.43 17.29 11.21
C ILE A 130 -38.69 16.17 10.20
N MET A 131 -39.43 16.43 9.11
CA MET A 131 -39.64 15.48 8.02
C MET A 131 -38.31 15.09 7.33
N GLN A 132 -37.38 16.04 7.20
CA GLN A 132 -36.04 15.77 6.66
C GLN A 132 -35.21 14.88 7.59
N LEU A 133 -35.26 15.14 8.91
CA LEU A 133 -34.58 14.31 9.92
C LEU A 133 -35.17 12.90 9.97
N GLU A 134 -36.50 12.77 9.96
CA GLU A 134 -37.20 11.49 9.97
C GLU A 134 -36.78 10.60 8.79
N PHE A 135 -36.64 11.19 7.59
CA PHE A 135 -36.16 10.46 6.41
C PHE A 135 -34.71 9.99 6.54
N VAL A 136 -33.80 10.84 7.03
CA VAL A 136 -32.39 10.47 7.25
C VAL A 136 -32.28 9.34 8.27
N PHE A 137 -33.08 9.39 9.35
CA PHE A 137 -33.12 8.35 10.39
C PHE A 137 -33.74 7.04 9.91
N ILE A 138 -34.88 7.08 9.21
CA ILE A 138 -35.54 5.87 8.68
C ILE A 138 -34.64 5.19 7.65
N LYS A 139 -34.02 5.96 6.76
CA LYS A 139 -33.07 5.42 5.77
C LYS A 139 -31.83 4.82 6.44
N GLY A 140 -31.26 5.50 7.43
CA GLY A 140 -30.13 4.98 8.21
C GLY A 140 -30.46 3.66 8.92
N LEU A 141 -31.69 3.56 9.46
CA LEU A 141 -32.20 2.37 10.13
C LEU A 141 -32.43 1.21 9.14
N VAL A 142 -32.98 1.49 7.96
CA VAL A 142 -33.11 0.49 6.87
C VAL A 142 -31.74 0.02 6.38
N GLU A 143 -30.77 0.93 6.25
CA GLU A 143 -29.40 0.62 5.85
C GLU A 143 -28.68 -0.28 6.87
N GLU A 144 -28.76 0.03 8.17
CA GLU A 144 -28.20 -0.81 9.24
C GLU A 144 -28.87 -2.18 9.33
N MET A 145 -30.19 -2.24 9.16
CA MET A 145 -30.92 -3.50 9.13
C MET A 145 -30.60 -4.34 7.89
N SER A 146 -30.34 -3.69 6.75
CA SER A 146 -29.92 -4.35 5.49
C SER A 146 -28.43 -4.73 5.47
N ALA A 147 -27.61 -4.14 6.34
CA ALA A 147 -26.19 -4.48 6.49
C ALA A 147 -25.97 -5.83 7.23
N GLY A 148 -27.06 -6.45 7.71
CA GLY A 148 -27.05 -7.66 8.55
C GLY A 148 -26.76 -8.98 7.85
N ASP A 149 -26.74 -9.07 6.52
CA ASP A 149 -26.35 -10.31 5.83
C ASP A 149 -24.85 -10.34 5.55
N GLY A 150 -24.10 -10.60 6.61
CA GLY A 150 -22.69 -10.92 6.55
C GLY A 150 -22.45 -12.29 5.88
N VAL A 151 -22.00 -12.25 4.63
CA VAL A 151 -21.00 -13.21 4.14
C VAL A 151 -19.86 -12.41 3.51
N LYS A 152 -18.85 -12.10 4.34
CA LYS A 152 -17.51 -11.81 3.83
C LYS A 152 -16.87 -13.14 3.43
N LEU A 153 -16.98 -13.47 2.14
CA LEU A 153 -16.04 -14.35 1.45
C LEU A 153 -15.67 -13.65 0.14
N SER A 154 -14.51 -13.02 0.15
CA SER A 154 -13.79 -12.59 -1.03
C SER A 154 -13.04 -13.80 -1.59
N LEU A 155 -13.46 -14.32 -2.74
CA LEU A 155 -12.67 -15.20 -3.62
C LEU A 155 -13.15 -15.03 -5.06
N HIS A 156 -12.20 -14.97 -5.98
CA HIS A 156 -12.36 -14.80 -7.42
C HIS A 156 -13.15 -15.96 -8.07
N GLU A 157 -13.94 -15.67 -9.09
CA GLU A 157 -14.73 -16.68 -9.82
C GLU A 157 -13.82 -17.58 -10.66
N HIS A 158 -13.61 -18.82 -10.20
CA HIS A 158 -13.71 -19.99 -11.08
C HIS A 158 -15.15 -20.51 -10.96
N LEU A 159 -15.76 -20.97 -12.06
CA LEU A 159 -17.05 -21.66 -12.02
C LEU A 159 -16.87 -23.03 -11.34
N LEU A 160 -16.89 -23.02 -10.01
CA LEU A 160 -16.89 -24.20 -9.14
C LEU A 160 -18.28 -24.84 -9.19
N TYR A 161 -18.39 -26.00 -9.82
CA TYR A 161 -19.48 -26.94 -9.54
C TYR A 161 -19.07 -27.79 -8.34
N TRP A 162 -19.90 -27.77 -7.30
CA TRP A 162 -19.71 -28.50 -6.05
C TRP A 162 -20.38 -29.86 -6.19
N ASN A 163 -19.63 -30.94 -6.13
CA ASN A 163 -20.18 -32.28 -5.92
C ASN A 163 -19.49 -32.89 -4.71
N ASP A 164 -20.27 -33.50 -3.81
CA ASP A 164 -19.75 -34.48 -2.87
C ASP A 164 -19.21 -35.66 -3.67
N VAL A 165 -17.90 -35.87 -3.62
CA VAL A 165 -17.28 -37.08 -4.14
C VAL A 165 -17.10 -38.01 -2.95
N GLU A 166 -17.92 -39.05 -2.86
CA GLU A 166 -17.62 -40.20 -1.99
C GLU A 166 -16.31 -40.84 -2.47
N ASN A 167 -15.19 -40.50 -1.84
CA ASN A 167 -13.92 -41.14 -2.12
C ASN A 167 -13.56 -42.15 -1.02
N LYS A 168 -13.51 -43.42 -1.42
CA LYS A 168 -12.94 -44.52 -0.64
C LYS A 168 -11.41 -44.45 -0.76
N GLY A 169 -10.73 -43.77 0.17
CA GLY A 169 -9.27 -43.76 0.25
C GLY A 169 -8.69 -42.57 1.03
N PHE A 170 -7.60 -42.82 1.75
CA PHE A 170 -6.89 -41.86 2.60
C PHE A 170 -6.07 -40.84 1.78
N VAL A 171 -6.03 -39.58 2.21
CA VAL A 171 -5.27 -38.50 1.56
C VAL A 171 -4.23 -37.95 2.53
N GLU A 172 -2.98 -37.69 2.14
CA GLU A 172 -1.95 -37.13 3.04
C GLU A 172 -1.74 -35.62 2.76
N CYS A 173 -1.57 -34.82 3.82
CA CYS A 173 -1.34 -33.38 3.69
C CYS A 173 0.07 -33.09 3.15
N SER A 174 0.18 -32.36 2.04
CA SER A 174 1.47 -32.04 1.39
C SER A 174 2.40 -31.13 2.19
N VAL A 175 1.92 -30.55 3.30
CA VAL A 175 2.69 -29.61 4.15
C VAL A 175 3.16 -30.27 5.45
N CYS A 176 2.35 -31.16 6.04
CA CYS A 176 2.69 -31.82 7.30
C CYS A 176 2.82 -33.35 7.21
N ASN A 177 2.60 -33.94 6.03
CA ASN A 177 2.57 -35.39 5.79
C ASN A 177 1.65 -36.20 6.71
N GLU A 178 0.69 -35.56 7.40
CA GLU A 178 -0.32 -36.27 8.18
C GLU A 178 -1.41 -36.86 7.29
N LYS A 179 -1.84 -38.09 7.63
CA LYS A 179 -2.99 -38.76 7.01
C LYS A 179 -4.28 -38.03 7.35
N VAL A 180 -4.92 -37.53 6.30
CA VAL A 180 -6.25 -36.93 6.29
C VAL A 180 -7.25 -37.99 5.85
N GLY A 181 -7.88 -38.67 6.82
CA GLY A 181 -9.09 -39.47 6.61
C GLY A 181 -9.29 -40.62 7.61
N GLU A 182 -10.40 -40.57 8.36
CA GLU A 182 -11.46 -41.62 8.38
C GLU A 182 -12.58 -41.30 9.39
N ARG A 183 -12.37 -40.44 10.40
CA ARG A 183 -13.39 -40.13 11.40
C ARG A 183 -13.30 -38.70 11.91
N THR A 184 -14.16 -37.83 11.39
CA THR A 184 -14.94 -36.79 12.08
C THR A 184 -15.39 -35.79 11.02
N GLY A 185 -16.70 -35.60 10.91
CA GLY A 185 -17.32 -34.73 9.92
C GLY A 185 -16.77 -33.31 9.94
N GLY A 186 -16.47 -32.81 8.75
CA GLY A 186 -16.33 -31.39 8.49
C GLY A 186 -14.96 -30.96 8.03
N PHE A 187 -14.49 -31.34 6.84
CA PHE A 187 -13.50 -30.56 6.08
C PHE A 187 -13.67 -30.71 4.56
N LEU A 188 -13.45 -29.60 3.86
CA LEU A 188 -13.64 -29.39 2.42
C LEU A 188 -12.32 -29.68 1.69
N VAL A 189 -12.32 -30.66 0.78
CA VAL A 189 -11.24 -30.85 -0.20
C VAL A 189 -11.63 -30.08 -1.47
N VAL A 190 -10.77 -29.16 -1.93
CA VAL A 190 -11.06 -28.30 -3.10
C VAL A 190 -10.10 -28.65 -4.23
N GLN A 191 -10.63 -29.00 -5.40
CA GLN A 191 -9.85 -29.29 -6.60
C GLN A 191 -10.43 -28.54 -7.81
N CYS A 192 -9.57 -27.89 -8.61
CA CYS A 192 -9.98 -27.14 -9.81
C CYS A 192 -9.97 -28.05 -11.05
N ARG A 193 -11.12 -28.29 -11.67
CA ARG A 193 -11.27 -29.17 -12.85
C ARG A 193 -10.58 -28.63 -14.13
N GLN A 194 -10.32 -27.33 -14.24
CA GLN A 194 -9.70 -26.71 -15.42
C GLN A 194 -8.17 -26.76 -15.42
N CYS A 195 -7.52 -26.95 -14.27
CA CYS A 195 -6.06 -26.97 -14.16
C CYS A 195 -5.44 -28.36 -14.40
N THR A 196 -6.27 -29.40 -14.53
CA THR A 196 -5.84 -30.77 -14.80
C THR A 196 -6.61 -31.32 -16.00
N GLY A 197 -6.22 -30.88 -17.19
CA GLY A 197 -6.52 -31.60 -18.42
C GLY A 197 -5.45 -32.66 -18.62
N ASN A 198 -5.65 -33.84 -18.07
CA ASN A 198 -5.32 -35.16 -18.63
C ASN A 198 -5.27 -36.22 -17.51
N GLU A 199 -5.74 -37.40 -17.86
CA GLU A 199 -5.69 -38.61 -17.06
C GLU A 199 -4.24 -38.89 -16.63
N TRP A 200 -4.07 -39.23 -15.35
CA TRP A 200 -2.81 -39.58 -14.69
C TRP A 200 -1.83 -38.42 -14.42
N GLY A 201 -1.65 -38.09 -13.13
CA GLY A 201 -0.47 -37.34 -12.67
C GLY A 201 -0.74 -36.32 -11.58
N HIS A 202 -0.14 -36.57 -10.41
CA HIS A 202 -0.13 -35.72 -9.21
C HIS A 202 0.29 -34.28 -9.50
N GLY A 203 -0.63 -33.32 -9.29
CA GLY A 203 -0.35 -31.90 -9.55
C GLY A 203 -1.34 -30.97 -8.85
N GLY A 204 -1.38 -31.01 -7.52
CA GLY A 204 -2.14 -30.06 -6.71
C GLY A 204 -1.79 -30.18 -5.23
N PHE A 205 -1.39 -29.07 -4.59
CA PHE A 205 -1.09 -29.05 -3.16
C PHE A 205 -2.35 -29.35 -2.35
N GLN A 206 -2.31 -30.42 -1.56
CA GLN A 206 -3.38 -30.82 -0.64
C GLN A 206 -2.99 -30.35 0.77
N VAL A 207 -3.60 -29.27 1.24
CA VAL A 207 -3.25 -28.67 2.54
C VAL A 207 -4.39 -28.92 3.54
N CYS A 208 -4.09 -29.52 4.69
CA CYS A 208 -5.08 -29.75 5.75
C CYS A 208 -5.58 -28.41 6.32
N THR A 209 -6.77 -28.39 6.92
CA THR A 209 -7.37 -27.17 7.48
C THR A 209 -6.57 -26.56 8.63
N CYS A 210 -5.76 -27.35 9.34
CA CYS A 210 -4.82 -26.83 10.33
C CYS A 210 -3.70 -26.01 9.67
N CYS A 211 -3.06 -26.55 8.62
CA CYS A 211 -2.04 -25.86 7.83
C CYS A 211 -2.62 -24.67 7.06
N PHE A 212 -3.86 -24.79 6.53
CA PHE A 212 -4.58 -23.68 5.91
C PHE A 212 -4.91 -22.59 6.92
N ARG A 213 -5.39 -22.91 8.13
CA ARG A 213 -5.63 -21.92 9.19
C ARG A 213 -4.34 -21.29 9.71
N LYS A 214 -3.22 -22.02 9.78
CA LYS A 214 -1.90 -21.45 10.09
C LYS A 214 -1.47 -20.45 9.00
N ASN A 215 -1.62 -20.79 7.73
CA ASN A 215 -1.27 -19.90 6.61
C ASN A 215 -2.25 -18.74 6.44
N ALA A 216 -3.54 -18.93 6.70
CA ALA A 216 -4.56 -17.89 6.66
C ALA A 216 -4.46 -16.92 7.85
N ARG A 217 -4.07 -17.42 9.04
CA ARG A 217 -3.66 -16.55 10.18
C ARG A 217 -2.36 -15.81 9.90
N GLY A 218 -1.46 -16.40 9.10
CA GLY A 218 -0.28 -15.71 8.57
C GLY A 218 -0.61 -14.64 7.51
N GLY A 219 -1.73 -14.79 6.80
CA GLY A 219 -2.13 -13.92 5.69
C GLY A 219 -3.09 -12.76 6.05
N SER A 220 -3.71 -12.75 7.23
CA SER A 220 -4.66 -11.70 7.63
C SER A 220 -4.12 -10.71 8.69
N ALA A 221 -2.91 -10.93 9.21
CA ALA A 221 -2.17 -9.91 9.97
C ALA A 221 -1.28 -9.15 8.98
N GLY A 222 -1.91 -8.30 8.15
CA GLY A 222 -1.27 -7.46 7.13
C GLY A 222 -0.43 -6.32 7.72
N GLY A 223 0.51 -6.64 8.59
CA GLY A 223 1.57 -5.73 9.01
C GLY A 223 2.74 -5.83 8.04
N LEU A 224 2.84 -4.88 7.11
CA LEU A 224 4.01 -4.64 6.24
C LEU A 224 5.28 -4.23 7.02
N LEU A 225 5.21 -4.22 8.35
CA LEU A 225 6.22 -3.73 9.27
C LEU A 225 6.58 -4.89 10.21
N ARG A 226 7.68 -5.58 9.90
CA ARG A 226 8.33 -6.55 10.78
C ARG A 226 9.75 -6.08 11.00
N GLY A 227 10.19 -6.03 12.25
CA GLY A 227 11.60 -5.89 12.60
C GLY A 227 12.09 -7.15 13.31
N ASP A 228 13.32 -7.11 13.82
CA ASP A 228 13.93 -8.21 14.57
C ASP A 228 13.09 -8.70 15.76
N LYS A 229 12.32 -7.83 16.42
CA LYS A 229 11.48 -8.17 17.60
C LYS A 229 10.03 -8.55 17.25
N GLY A 230 9.66 -8.61 15.96
CA GLY A 230 8.36 -9.11 15.50
C GLY A 230 7.46 -8.06 14.81
N PRO A 231 6.12 -8.30 14.73
CA PRO A 231 5.20 -7.43 14.00
C PRO A 231 5.00 -6.09 14.71
N LYS A 232 5.20 -4.97 14.00
CA LYS A 232 5.01 -3.62 14.51
C LYS A 232 3.54 -3.19 14.34
N HIS A 233 2.92 -2.64 15.38
CA HIS A 233 1.47 -2.34 15.41
C HIS A 233 1.08 -1.18 14.48
N MET A 234 0.00 -1.36 13.70
CA MET A 234 -0.62 -0.30 12.90
C MET A 234 -1.60 0.52 13.75
N ALA A 235 -1.33 1.83 13.91
CA ALA A 235 -2.26 2.75 14.55
C ALA A 235 -3.20 3.35 13.49
N ARG A 236 -4.51 3.05 13.58
CA ARG A 236 -5.51 3.72 12.73
C ARG A 236 -5.57 5.20 13.08
N LEU A 237 -5.15 6.05 12.14
CA LEU A 237 -5.20 7.50 12.28
C LEU A 237 -6.60 8.01 11.94
N THR A 238 -7.17 8.82 12.83
CA THR A 238 -8.37 9.60 12.53
C THR A 238 -8.01 10.87 11.75
N VAL A 239 -8.97 11.44 10.99
CA VAL A 239 -8.77 12.67 10.22
C VAL A 239 -8.25 13.82 11.09
N MET A 240 -8.76 13.95 12.32
CA MET A 240 -8.33 15.00 13.25
C MET A 240 -6.89 14.80 13.73
N GLN A 241 -6.50 13.56 14.04
CA GLN A 241 -5.12 13.24 14.42
C GLN A 241 -4.16 13.48 13.25
N TYR A 242 -4.57 13.15 12.02
CA TYR A 242 -3.82 13.43 10.80
C TYR A 242 -3.56 14.92 10.61
N ILE A 243 -4.61 15.76 10.68
CA ILE A 243 -4.48 17.22 10.56
C ILE A 243 -3.60 17.78 11.67
N ARG A 244 -3.76 17.31 12.92
CA ARG A 244 -2.94 17.77 14.05
C ARG A 244 -1.47 17.43 13.86
N ARG A 245 -1.16 16.24 13.36
CA ARG A 245 0.21 15.82 13.06
C ARG A 245 0.81 16.61 11.91
N LEU A 246 0.06 16.87 10.84
CA LEU A 246 0.50 17.76 9.77
C LEU A 246 0.75 19.19 10.27
N ALA A 247 -0.18 19.74 11.06
CA ALA A 247 -0.06 21.09 11.60
C ALA A 247 1.18 21.23 12.49
N ALA A 248 1.57 20.19 13.23
CA ALA A 248 2.79 20.18 14.03
C ALA A 248 4.09 20.23 13.20
N GLN A 249 4.03 19.88 11.91
CA GLN A 249 5.18 19.97 11.00
C GLN A 249 5.35 21.38 10.39
N VAL A 250 4.39 22.29 10.62
CA VAL A 250 4.29 23.59 9.94
C VAL A 250 4.48 24.72 10.94
N GLN A 251 5.14 25.81 10.51
CA GLN A 251 5.27 27.01 11.33
C GLN A 251 3.92 27.69 11.55
N VAL A 252 3.67 28.14 12.79
CA VAL A 252 2.42 28.81 13.18
C VAL A 252 2.14 30.05 12.31
N SER A 253 3.18 30.78 11.91
CA SER A 253 3.07 31.96 11.02
C SER A 253 2.48 31.61 9.65
N THR A 254 2.86 30.49 9.06
CA THR A 254 2.33 30.06 7.75
C THR A 254 0.88 29.58 7.84
N LEU A 255 0.48 28.94 8.95
CA LEU A 255 -0.92 28.56 9.18
C LEU A 255 -1.81 29.81 9.38
N ALA A 256 -1.32 30.80 10.12
CA ALA A 256 -2.02 32.07 10.31
C ALA A 256 -2.19 32.83 8.98
N MET A 257 -1.13 32.91 8.16
CA MET A 257 -1.18 33.54 6.83
C MET A 257 -2.24 32.89 5.93
N VAL A 258 -2.27 31.55 5.88
CA VAL A 258 -3.27 30.79 5.11
C VAL A 258 -4.68 31.08 5.61
N ALA A 259 -4.91 31.05 6.94
CA ALA A 259 -6.23 31.34 7.51
C ALA A 259 -6.72 32.75 7.16
N ILE A 260 -5.83 33.76 7.22
CA ILE A 260 -6.13 35.14 6.85
C ILE A 260 -6.43 35.25 5.34
N SER A 261 -5.64 34.60 4.48
CA SER A 261 -5.87 34.60 3.03
C SER A 261 -7.20 33.93 2.66
N VAL A 262 -7.58 32.84 3.34
CA VAL A 262 -8.90 32.21 3.19
C VAL A 262 -9.99 33.20 3.59
N ALA A 263 -9.94 33.75 4.80
CA ALA A 263 -10.97 34.66 5.30
C ALA A 263 -11.15 35.87 4.37
N CYS A 264 -10.06 36.48 3.91
CA CYS A 264 -10.07 37.63 3.00
C CYS A 264 -10.68 37.27 1.63
N SER A 265 -10.17 36.22 0.98
CA SER A 265 -10.63 35.83 -0.36
C SER A 265 -12.11 35.43 -0.37
N GLN A 266 -12.56 34.69 0.65
CA GLN A 266 -13.93 34.19 0.69
C GLN A 266 -14.95 35.26 1.07
N SER A 267 -14.57 36.20 1.95
CA SER A 267 -15.43 37.35 2.28
C SER A 267 -15.68 38.22 1.05
N LEU A 268 -14.64 38.49 0.26
CA LEU A 268 -14.77 39.23 -1.00
C LEU A 268 -15.63 38.46 -2.02
N ASN A 269 -15.41 37.16 -2.16
CA ASN A 269 -16.17 36.31 -3.08
C ASN A 269 -17.67 36.25 -2.73
N ALA A 270 -18.02 36.25 -1.44
CA ALA A 270 -19.41 36.26 -0.98
C ALA A 270 -20.13 37.61 -1.24
N TYR A 271 -19.39 38.71 -1.42
CA TYR A 271 -19.97 40.05 -1.62
C TYR A 271 -20.28 40.36 -3.09
N ILE A 272 -19.59 39.71 -4.05
CA ILE A 272 -19.80 39.87 -5.50
C ILE A 272 -21.30 39.80 -5.91
N PRO A 273 -22.09 38.79 -5.49
CA PRO A 273 -23.50 38.66 -5.89
C PRO A 273 -24.37 39.86 -5.51
N LYS A 274 -24.06 40.51 -4.39
CA LYS A 274 -24.82 41.65 -3.87
C LYS A 274 -24.61 42.88 -4.75
N THR A 275 -23.36 43.22 -5.04
CA THR A 275 -23.00 44.34 -5.93
C THR A 275 -23.63 44.22 -7.31
N GLN A 276 -23.73 43.00 -7.86
CA GLN A 276 -24.41 42.76 -9.14
C GLN A 276 -25.92 43.06 -9.09
N GLY A 277 -26.61 42.78 -7.98
CA GLY A 277 -28.01 43.15 -7.82
C GLY A 277 -28.22 44.64 -7.61
N ASP A 278 -27.30 45.30 -6.91
CA ASP A 278 -27.35 46.74 -6.68
C ASP A 278 -27.19 47.51 -8.01
N ILE A 279 -26.30 47.05 -8.90
CA ILE A 279 -26.15 47.57 -10.27
C ILE A 279 -27.48 47.48 -11.05
N ILE A 280 -28.14 46.34 -10.99
CA ILE A 280 -29.40 46.13 -11.73
C ILE A 280 -30.55 46.92 -11.13
N THR A 281 -30.58 47.06 -9.80
CA THR A 281 -31.54 47.92 -9.12
C THR A 281 -31.36 49.37 -9.56
N ALA A 282 -30.12 49.88 -9.61
CA ALA A 282 -29.79 51.22 -10.09
C ALA A 282 -30.19 51.45 -11.55
N LEU A 283 -30.07 50.44 -12.42
CA LEU A 283 -30.56 50.48 -13.80
C LEU A 283 -32.09 50.63 -13.85
N THR A 284 -32.83 49.92 -12.99
CA THR A 284 -34.30 49.99 -12.97
C THR A 284 -34.84 51.27 -12.34
N THR A 285 -34.09 51.92 -11.44
CA THR A 285 -34.49 53.18 -10.79
C THR A 285 -34.07 54.43 -11.55
N GLY A 286 -33.23 54.30 -12.59
CA GLY A 286 -32.86 55.40 -13.50
C GLY A 286 -31.79 56.38 -12.99
N SER A 287 -31.07 56.06 -11.92
CA SER A 287 -30.05 56.92 -11.30
C SER A 287 -28.65 56.66 -11.89
N LYS A 288 -28.17 57.55 -12.79
CA LYS A 288 -26.84 57.41 -13.42
C LYS A 288 -25.68 57.44 -12.42
N ASP A 289 -25.70 58.36 -11.47
CA ASP A 289 -24.58 58.52 -10.51
C ASP A 289 -24.42 57.29 -9.60
N SER A 290 -25.53 56.68 -9.19
CA SER A 290 -25.49 55.44 -8.39
C SER A 290 -25.03 54.24 -9.22
N PHE A 291 -25.37 54.20 -10.51
CA PHE A 291 -24.93 53.13 -11.41
C PHE A 291 -23.41 53.14 -11.61
N ASP A 292 -22.82 54.31 -11.87
CA ASP A 292 -21.37 54.45 -12.05
C ASP A 292 -20.60 54.13 -10.75
N HIS A 293 -21.17 54.47 -9.59
CA HIS A 293 -20.59 54.11 -8.29
C HIS A 293 -20.61 52.59 -8.05
N TYR A 294 -21.74 51.91 -8.26
CA TYR A 294 -21.80 50.46 -8.09
C TYR A 294 -20.96 49.69 -9.13
N LEU A 295 -20.82 50.24 -10.34
CA LEU A 295 -19.98 49.64 -11.38
C LEU A 295 -18.48 49.74 -11.05
N THR A 296 -18.04 50.88 -10.51
CA THR A 296 -16.65 51.06 -10.05
C THR A 296 -16.35 50.18 -8.82
N ASP A 297 -17.28 50.10 -7.86
CA ASP A 297 -17.16 49.20 -6.72
C ASP A 297 -17.05 47.72 -7.15
N PHE A 298 -17.88 47.30 -8.11
CA PHE A 298 -17.81 45.95 -8.67
C PHE A 298 -16.46 45.66 -9.34
N ALA A 299 -15.94 46.60 -10.16
CA ALA A 299 -14.64 46.46 -10.80
C ALA A 299 -13.50 46.34 -9.77
N CYS A 300 -13.49 47.20 -8.74
CA CYS A 300 -12.52 47.14 -7.65
C CYS A 300 -12.60 45.82 -6.87
N LEU A 301 -13.82 45.34 -6.59
CA LEU A 301 -14.05 44.12 -5.84
C LEU A 301 -13.62 42.87 -6.62
N VAL A 302 -13.84 42.82 -7.94
CA VAL A 302 -13.37 41.73 -8.81
C VAL A 302 -11.84 41.68 -8.83
N VAL A 303 -11.17 42.82 -8.97
CA VAL A 303 -9.69 42.88 -8.92
C VAL A 303 -9.17 42.46 -7.55
N ALA A 304 -9.77 42.96 -6.47
CA ALA A 304 -9.39 42.60 -5.10
C ALA A 304 -9.58 41.09 -4.84
N GLN A 305 -10.70 40.51 -5.29
CA GLN A 305 -10.96 39.08 -5.18
C GLN A 305 -9.97 38.24 -5.99
N ALA A 306 -9.61 38.65 -7.20
CA ALA A 306 -8.63 37.96 -8.03
C ALA A 306 -7.23 37.95 -7.38
N VAL A 307 -6.81 39.09 -6.81
CA VAL A 307 -5.55 39.20 -6.06
C VAL A 307 -5.58 38.31 -4.80
N ALA A 308 -6.66 38.39 -4.02
CA ALA A 308 -6.81 37.58 -2.81
C ALA A 308 -6.85 36.07 -3.11
N ALA A 309 -7.56 35.67 -4.17
CA ALA A 309 -7.62 34.27 -4.62
C ALA A 309 -6.25 33.77 -5.10
N THR A 310 -5.51 34.61 -5.83
CA THR A 310 -4.14 34.28 -6.26
C THR A 310 -3.21 34.13 -5.06
N ALA A 311 -3.27 35.05 -4.09
CA ALA A 311 -2.49 34.97 -2.85
C ALA A 311 -2.81 33.69 -2.06
N LEU A 312 -4.08 33.33 -1.93
CA LEU A 312 -4.51 32.08 -1.29
C LEU A 312 -3.99 30.84 -2.04
N SER A 313 -4.05 30.86 -3.38
CA SER A 313 -3.57 29.75 -4.21
C SER A 313 -2.05 29.57 -4.10
N VAL A 314 -1.29 30.67 -4.11
CA VAL A 314 0.17 30.64 -3.96
C VAL A 314 0.58 30.17 -2.56
N THR A 315 -0.04 30.71 -1.50
CA THR A 315 0.28 30.34 -0.10
C THR A 315 -0.04 28.88 0.20
N SER A 316 -1.19 28.37 -0.26
CA SER A 316 -1.59 26.96 -0.07
C SER A 316 -0.69 25.98 -0.85
N ARG A 317 -0.33 26.29 -2.10
CA ARG A 317 0.61 25.46 -2.89
C ARG A 317 2.03 25.49 -2.33
N ALA A 318 2.52 26.65 -1.90
CA ALA A 318 3.82 26.78 -1.26
C ALA A 318 3.89 25.98 0.05
N LEU A 319 2.82 26.01 0.85
CA LEU A 319 2.70 25.18 2.06
C LEU A 319 2.77 23.69 1.72
N SER A 320 2.01 23.23 0.72
CA SER A 320 2.03 21.83 0.28
C SER A 320 3.41 21.38 -0.20
N ALA A 321 4.15 22.23 -0.92
CA ALA A 321 5.50 21.93 -1.40
C ALA A 321 6.52 21.81 -0.25
N ARG A 322 6.46 22.73 0.73
CA ARG A 322 7.31 22.68 1.93
C ARG A 322 7.04 21.43 2.76
N LEU A 323 5.76 21.16 3.03
CA LEU A 323 5.32 19.94 3.71
C LEU A 323 5.84 18.68 3.03
N PHE A 324 5.72 18.58 1.71
CA PHE A 324 6.22 17.44 0.95
C PHE A 324 7.74 17.27 1.13
N SER A 325 8.52 18.35 1.00
CA SER A 325 9.97 18.31 1.16
C SER A 325 10.40 17.87 2.57
N ASP A 326 9.90 18.54 3.61
CA ASP A 326 10.32 18.29 5.00
C ASP A 326 9.95 16.89 5.47
N MET A 327 8.74 16.43 5.14
CA MET A 327 8.30 15.09 5.47
C MET A 327 9.04 14.02 4.65
N SER A 328 9.40 14.29 3.39
CA SER A 328 10.20 13.34 2.58
C SER A 328 11.59 13.16 3.17
N ILE A 329 12.23 14.23 3.64
CA ILE A 329 13.53 14.16 4.32
C ILE A 329 13.42 13.35 5.62
N LYS A 330 12.39 13.62 6.43
CA LYS A 330 12.16 12.87 7.70
C LYS A 330 11.86 11.40 7.45
N LEU A 331 11.03 11.09 6.45
CA LEU A 331 10.70 9.71 6.09
C LEU A 331 11.95 8.98 5.58
N PHE A 332 12.73 9.61 4.69
CA PHE A 332 13.97 9.02 4.19
C PHE A 332 14.98 8.77 5.32
N ALA A 333 15.14 9.73 6.24
CA ALA A 333 15.97 9.55 7.43
C ALA A 333 15.48 8.41 8.33
N SER A 334 14.16 8.28 8.54
CA SER A 334 13.58 7.16 9.31
C SER A 334 13.83 5.80 8.64
N LEU A 335 13.68 5.73 7.31
CA LEU A 335 13.94 4.52 6.53
C LEU A 335 15.41 4.10 6.65
N LEU A 336 16.36 5.04 6.49
CA LEU A 336 17.79 4.73 6.60
C LEU A 336 18.21 4.17 7.97
N LYS A 337 17.48 4.49 9.04
CA LYS A 337 17.74 3.97 10.40
C LYS A 337 17.18 2.55 10.64
N GLN A 338 16.36 2.00 9.75
CA GLN A 338 15.71 0.70 9.98
C GLN A 338 16.69 -0.48 9.88
N ASP A 339 16.38 -1.53 10.63
CA ASP A 339 17.10 -2.81 10.63
C ASP A 339 17.04 -3.54 9.27
N ILE A 340 18.00 -4.44 9.01
CA ILE A 340 18.06 -5.17 7.74
C ILE A 340 16.95 -6.22 7.65
N ALA A 341 16.48 -6.76 8.79
CA ALA A 341 15.31 -7.64 8.81
C ALA A 341 14.07 -6.99 8.20
N PHE A 342 13.85 -5.69 8.46
CA PHE A 342 12.81 -4.91 7.80
C PHE A 342 12.94 -4.90 6.27
N TYR A 343 14.16 -4.76 5.75
CA TYR A 343 14.44 -4.74 4.30
C TYR A 343 14.36 -6.12 3.64
N ASP A 344 14.80 -7.18 4.32
CA ASP A 344 14.69 -8.55 3.80
C ASP A 344 13.21 -8.99 3.65
N HIS A 345 12.31 -8.39 4.43
CA HIS A 345 10.86 -8.61 4.36
C HIS A 345 10.13 -7.72 3.35
N THR A 346 10.68 -6.56 3.01
CA THR A 346 9.98 -5.55 2.21
C THR A 346 10.61 -5.38 0.84
N MET A 347 9.81 -5.51 -0.22
CA MET A 347 10.32 -5.29 -1.59
C MET A 347 10.78 -3.84 -1.73
N THR A 348 12.05 -3.62 -2.10
CA THR A 348 12.66 -2.29 -2.27
C THR A 348 11.85 -1.36 -3.20
N GLY A 349 11.25 -1.91 -4.26
CA GLY A 349 10.36 -1.17 -5.16
C GLY A 349 9.04 -0.69 -4.52
N GLN A 350 8.56 -1.35 -3.47
CA GLN A 350 7.40 -0.87 -2.71
C GLN A 350 7.78 0.31 -1.81
N MET A 351 9.02 0.38 -1.32
CA MET A 351 9.49 1.49 -0.48
C MET A 351 9.67 2.79 -1.27
N SER A 352 10.20 2.72 -2.49
CA SER A 352 10.24 3.89 -3.38
C SER A 352 8.83 4.37 -3.76
N ALA A 353 7.91 3.44 -4.05
CA ALA A 353 6.51 3.78 -4.30
C ALA A 353 5.85 4.44 -3.08
N ARG A 354 6.14 4.00 -1.85
CA ARG A 354 5.64 4.65 -0.63
C ARG A 354 6.25 6.03 -0.42
N LEU A 355 7.57 6.16 -0.61
CA LEU A 355 8.29 7.42 -0.45
C LEU A 355 7.80 8.50 -1.40
N PHE A 356 7.38 8.15 -2.62
CA PHE A 356 6.92 9.14 -3.60
C PHE A 356 5.40 9.18 -3.78
N ASN A 357 4.73 8.05 -4.00
CA ASN A 357 3.29 8.04 -4.30
C ASN A 357 2.44 8.21 -3.04
N ASP A 358 2.71 7.47 -1.97
CA ASP A 358 1.94 7.63 -0.73
C ASP A 358 2.23 8.97 -0.06
N MET A 359 3.49 9.42 -0.09
CA MET A 359 3.89 10.73 0.41
C MET A 359 3.22 11.89 -0.35
N ARG A 360 3.13 11.78 -1.68
CA ARG A 360 2.39 12.73 -2.52
C ARG A 360 0.88 12.65 -2.27
N GLN A 361 0.32 11.46 -2.10
CA GLN A 361 -1.10 11.29 -1.77
C GLN A 361 -1.45 11.82 -0.37
N ALA A 362 -0.52 11.78 0.58
CA ALA A 362 -0.72 12.39 1.89
C ALA A 362 -0.71 13.93 1.79
N THR A 363 0.32 14.51 1.16
CA THR A 363 0.52 15.97 1.22
C THR A 363 -0.21 16.75 0.13
N SER A 364 -0.44 16.18 -1.06
CA SER A 364 -1.11 16.89 -2.17
C SER A 364 -2.52 17.35 -1.81
N PRO A 365 -3.40 16.52 -1.20
CA PRO A 365 -4.75 16.96 -0.86
C PRO A 365 -4.80 18.09 0.18
N VAL A 366 -3.72 18.40 0.89
CA VAL A 366 -3.71 19.46 1.91
C VAL A 366 -4.08 20.82 1.31
N HIS A 367 -3.57 21.17 0.12
CA HIS A 367 -3.94 22.44 -0.51
C HIS A 367 -5.41 22.44 -0.98
N ILE A 368 -5.92 21.29 -1.46
CA ILE A 368 -7.33 21.12 -1.85
C ILE A 368 -8.24 21.24 -0.62
N ILE A 369 -7.86 20.61 0.50
CA ILE A 369 -8.62 20.68 1.75
C ILE A 369 -8.65 22.11 2.27
N ILE A 370 -7.49 22.77 2.34
CA ILE A 370 -7.40 24.14 2.85
C ILE A 370 -8.13 25.13 1.93
N HIS A 371 -7.94 25.02 0.62
CA HIS A 371 -8.55 25.94 -0.34
C HIS A 371 -10.03 25.62 -0.52
N ASP A 372 -10.39 24.43 -0.98
CA ASP A 372 -11.75 24.11 -1.42
C ASP A 372 -12.70 23.88 -0.23
N PHE A 373 -12.30 23.17 0.83
CA PHE A 373 -13.23 22.97 1.95
C PHE A 373 -13.47 24.26 2.72
N ALA A 374 -12.41 25.00 3.05
CA ALA A 374 -12.59 26.25 3.78
C ALA A 374 -13.35 27.28 2.93
N ALA A 375 -13.04 27.39 1.63
CA ALA A 375 -13.78 28.25 0.70
C ALA A 375 -15.26 27.90 0.62
N ASN A 376 -15.56 26.63 0.35
CA ASN A 376 -16.93 26.20 0.12
C ASN A 376 -17.75 26.21 1.41
N ILE A 377 -17.17 25.91 2.58
CA ILE A 377 -17.87 26.03 3.87
C ILE A 377 -18.20 27.50 4.17
N VAL A 378 -17.26 28.42 3.98
CA VAL A 378 -17.52 29.86 4.18
C VAL A 378 -18.58 30.35 3.20
N MET A 379 -18.51 29.96 1.92
CA MET A 379 -19.54 30.30 0.93
C MET A 379 -20.91 29.71 1.27
N LEU A 380 -20.98 28.47 1.76
CA LEU A 380 -22.23 27.85 2.19
C LEU A 380 -22.86 28.60 3.37
N VAL A 381 -22.07 28.92 4.40
CA VAL A 381 -22.57 29.62 5.60
C VAL A 381 -22.92 31.06 5.27
N ALA A 382 -22.00 31.83 4.67
CA ALA A 382 -22.21 33.24 4.34
C ALA A 382 -23.31 33.41 3.29
N GLY A 383 -23.30 32.59 2.23
CA GLY A 383 -24.33 32.63 1.20
C GLY A 383 -25.70 32.24 1.72
N PHE A 384 -25.80 31.25 2.62
CA PHE A 384 -27.06 30.91 3.26
C PHE A 384 -27.62 32.07 4.10
N VAL A 385 -26.77 32.73 4.90
CA VAL A 385 -27.16 33.90 5.70
C VAL A 385 -27.63 35.05 4.80
N ILE A 386 -26.93 35.33 3.71
CA ILE A 386 -27.30 36.40 2.75
C ILE A 386 -28.61 36.05 2.04
N CYS A 387 -28.84 34.79 1.65
CA CYS A 387 -30.11 34.32 1.08
C CYS A 387 -31.28 34.54 2.05
N LEU A 388 -31.13 34.15 3.31
CA LEU A 388 -32.16 34.32 4.35
C LEU A 388 -32.50 35.79 4.59
N GLN A 389 -31.48 36.66 4.62
CA GLN A 389 -31.67 38.11 4.79
C GLN A 389 -32.37 38.75 3.58
N SER A 390 -32.09 38.28 2.37
CA SER A 390 -32.70 38.80 1.14
C SER A 390 -34.17 38.41 1.04
N SER A 391 -34.49 37.12 1.13
CA SER A 391 -35.87 36.64 1.13
C SER A 391 -35.97 35.24 1.73
N TRP A 392 -36.60 35.14 2.90
CA TRP A 392 -36.85 33.86 3.53
C TRP A 392 -37.79 32.98 2.68
N ARG A 393 -38.76 33.58 1.96
CA ARG A 393 -39.71 32.86 1.08
C ARG A 393 -38.98 32.13 -0.06
N LEU A 394 -38.07 32.82 -0.75
CA LEU A 394 -37.27 32.22 -1.84
C LEU A 394 -36.24 31.22 -1.31
N THR A 395 -35.69 31.45 -0.12
CA THR A 395 -34.74 30.54 0.52
C THR A 395 -35.37 29.20 0.87
N VAL A 396 -36.55 29.19 1.49
CA VAL A 396 -37.28 27.94 1.79
C VAL A 396 -37.57 27.17 0.52
N LEU A 397 -38.01 27.85 -0.54
CA LEU A 397 -38.27 27.24 -1.84
C LEU A 397 -37.00 26.60 -2.44
N ALA A 398 -35.86 27.28 -2.39
CA ALA A 398 -34.59 26.77 -2.91
C ALA A 398 -34.09 25.53 -2.15
N PHE A 399 -34.22 25.50 -0.81
CA PHE A 399 -33.78 24.38 0.02
C PHE A 399 -34.64 23.11 -0.14
N THR A 400 -35.89 23.24 -0.58
CA THR A 400 -36.72 22.06 -0.91
C THR A 400 -36.14 21.25 -2.06
N VAL A 401 -35.46 21.90 -3.00
CA VAL A 401 -34.85 21.26 -4.17
C VAL A 401 -33.48 20.65 -3.84
N LEU A 402 -32.81 21.13 -2.80
CA LEU A 402 -31.50 20.61 -2.38
C LEU A 402 -31.60 19.19 -1.80
N THR A 403 -32.62 18.91 -0.99
CA THR A 403 -32.78 17.61 -0.31
C THR A 403 -32.86 16.42 -1.28
N PRO A 404 -33.62 16.51 -2.39
CA PRO A 404 -33.62 15.48 -3.40
C PRO A 404 -32.24 15.17 -4.01
N VAL A 405 -31.48 16.21 -4.32
CA VAL A 405 -30.13 16.10 -4.89
C VAL A 405 -29.21 15.34 -3.93
N LEU A 406 -29.22 15.70 -2.65
CA LEU A 406 -28.40 15.05 -1.61
C LEU A 406 -28.59 13.53 -1.56
N HIS A 407 -29.85 13.09 -1.63
CA HIS A 407 -30.16 11.68 -1.56
C HIS A 407 -29.66 10.91 -2.78
N ILE A 408 -29.93 11.45 -3.97
CA ILE A 408 -29.52 10.85 -5.25
C ILE A 408 -28.00 10.79 -5.35
N SER A 409 -27.30 11.88 -5.02
CA SER A 409 -25.84 11.93 -5.01
C SER A 409 -25.22 10.91 -4.04
N ARG A 410 -25.84 10.66 -2.88
CA ARG A 410 -25.36 9.66 -1.92
C ARG A 410 -25.52 8.22 -2.42
N GLU A 411 -26.65 7.90 -3.06
CA GLU A 411 -26.85 6.58 -3.68
C GLU A 411 -25.85 6.32 -4.79
N PHE A 412 -25.73 7.30 -5.68
CA PHE A 412 -24.77 7.27 -6.77
C PHE A 412 -23.34 7.05 -6.24
N SER A 413 -22.95 7.83 -5.23
CA SER A 413 -21.63 7.70 -4.59
C SER A 413 -21.36 6.30 -4.04
N ARG A 414 -22.36 5.60 -3.48
CA ARG A 414 -22.18 4.23 -2.97
C ARG A 414 -21.96 3.22 -4.10
N TRP A 415 -22.78 3.30 -5.13
CA TRP A 415 -22.66 2.45 -6.30
C TRP A 415 -21.31 2.69 -7.01
N ALA A 416 -20.94 3.95 -7.22
CA ALA A 416 -19.69 4.36 -7.86
C ALA A 416 -18.47 3.86 -7.09
N ARG A 417 -18.46 3.94 -5.75
CA ARG A 417 -17.36 3.40 -4.93
C ARG A 417 -17.10 1.91 -5.14
N LYS A 418 -18.16 1.08 -5.26
CA LYS A 418 -18.00 -0.36 -5.53
C LYS A 418 -17.36 -0.60 -6.89
N LEU A 419 -17.81 0.14 -7.90
CA LEU A 419 -17.31 0.00 -9.26
C LEU A 419 -15.86 0.49 -9.39
N MET A 420 -15.55 1.65 -8.80
CA MET A 420 -14.19 2.22 -8.75
C MET A 420 -13.21 1.32 -8.01
N ALA A 421 -13.63 0.64 -6.93
CA ALA A 421 -12.76 -0.32 -6.23
C ALA A 421 -12.41 -1.52 -7.11
N SER A 422 -13.38 -2.05 -7.87
CA SER A 422 -13.13 -3.13 -8.82
C SER A 422 -12.22 -2.66 -9.96
N GLN A 423 -12.49 -1.48 -10.52
CA GLN A 423 -11.66 -0.86 -11.55
C GLN A 423 -10.22 -0.63 -11.07
N HIS A 424 -10.03 -0.17 -9.82
CA HIS A 424 -8.71 -0.01 -9.20
C HIS A 424 -7.98 -1.35 -9.04
N THR A 425 -8.69 -2.45 -8.81
CA THR A 425 -8.07 -3.77 -8.68
C THR A 425 -7.47 -4.22 -10.01
N PHE A 426 -8.24 -4.11 -11.10
CA PHE A 426 -7.77 -4.51 -12.43
C PHE A 426 -6.61 -3.65 -12.96
N ILE A 427 -6.57 -2.36 -12.65
CA ILE A 427 -5.41 -1.52 -13.01
C ILE A 427 -4.18 -1.88 -12.19
N CYS A 428 -4.32 -2.25 -10.92
CA CYS A 428 -3.20 -2.78 -10.12
C CYS A 428 -2.67 -4.09 -10.69
N ASP A 429 -3.54 -5.01 -11.09
CA ASP A 429 -3.12 -6.28 -11.72
C ASP A 429 -2.41 -6.04 -13.06
N ALA A 430 -2.93 -5.13 -13.90
CA ALA A 430 -2.27 -4.73 -15.15
C ALA A 430 -0.88 -4.12 -14.91
N HIS A 431 -0.75 -3.24 -13.91
CA HIS A 431 0.55 -2.72 -13.49
C HIS A 431 1.48 -3.83 -12.98
N GLY A 432 0.96 -4.79 -12.22
CA GLY A 432 1.71 -5.95 -11.75
C GLY A 432 2.29 -6.76 -12.91
N CYS A 433 1.46 -7.10 -13.91
CA CYS A 433 1.91 -7.78 -15.13
C CYS A 433 2.99 -6.98 -15.87
N ALA A 434 2.77 -5.66 -16.04
CA ALA A 434 3.72 -4.80 -16.74
C ALA A 434 5.08 -4.73 -16.02
N ILE A 435 5.08 -4.57 -14.69
CA ILE A 435 6.31 -4.55 -13.88
C ILE A 435 7.04 -5.88 -14.03
N GLN A 436 6.35 -7.01 -13.85
CA GLN A 436 6.96 -8.33 -13.95
C GLN A 436 7.60 -8.57 -15.33
N ALA A 437 6.88 -8.23 -16.41
CA ALA A 437 7.37 -8.40 -17.77
C ALA A 437 8.54 -7.47 -18.11
N LEU A 438 8.51 -6.20 -17.67
CA LEU A 438 9.57 -5.22 -17.94
C LEU A 438 10.83 -5.48 -17.10
N THR A 439 10.67 -5.82 -15.81
CA THR A 439 11.80 -6.20 -14.95
C THR A 439 12.49 -7.46 -15.48
N ASN A 440 11.72 -8.41 -16.03
CA ASN A 440 12.26 -9.65 -16.60
C ASN A 440 12.29 -9.63 -18.13
N ILE A 441 12.51 -8.46 -18.74
CA ILE A 441 12.42 -8.31 -20.20
C ILE A 441 13.37 -9.23 -20.97
N ARG A 442 14.55 -9.51 -20.40
CA ARG A 442 15.51 -10.47 -20.98
C ARG A 442 14.89 -11.86 -21.08
N THR A 443 14.28 -12.35 -20.00
CA THR A 443 13.56 -13.63 -19.96
C THR A 443 12.43 -13.67 -20.99
N VAL A 444 11.60 -12.63 -21.04
CA VAL A 444 10.49 -12.54 -22.03
C VAL A 444 11.02 -12.60 -23.47
N ARG A 445 12.15 -11.94 -23.75
CA ARG A 445 12.79 -11.96 -25.07
C ARG A 445 13.43 -13.31 -25.39
N THR A 446 14.16 -13.90 -24.45
CA THR A 446 14.82 -15.20 -24.61
C THR A 446 13.81 -16.32 -24.92
N PHE A 447 12.68 -16.33 -24.21
CA PHE A 447 11.62 -17.33 -24.42
C PHE A 447 10.58 -16.93 -25.48
N GLY A 448 10.75 -15.79 -26.17
CA GLY A 448 9.79 -15.33 -27.18
C GLY A 448 8.38 -15.05 -26.64
N ALA A 449 8.21 -14.89 -25.32
CA ALA A 449 6.92 -14.83 -24.62
C ALA A 449 6.19 -13.47 -24.73
N LYS A 450 6.58 -12.61 -25.70
CA LYS A 450 5.98 -11.29 -25.92
C LYS A 450 4.46 -11.37 -26.10
N GLY A 451 3.98 -12.35 -26.87
CA GLY A 451 2.54 -12.51 -27.15
C GLY A 451 1.74 -12.84 -25.89
N MET A 452 2.25 -13.77 -25.08
CA MET A 452 1.61 -14.20 -23.84
C MET A 452 1.51 -13.06 -22.81
N GLU A 453 2.59 -12.30 -22.61
CA GLU A 453 2.58 -11.17 -21.68
C GLU A 453 1.67 -10.03 -22.17
N LEU A 454 1.62 -9.80 -23.48
CA LEU A 454 0.70 -8.83 -24.06
C LEU A 454 -0.77 -9.23 -23.87
N GLU A 455 -1.10 -10.51 -24.05
CA GLU A 455 -2.46 -11.02 -23.86
C GLU A 455 -2.93 -10.88 -22.40
N LYS A 456 -2.06 -11.22 -21.43
CA LYS A 456 -2.34 -11.00 -20.00
C LYS A 456 -2.64 -9.53 -19.70
N PHE A 457 -1.79 -8.63 -20.18
CA PHE A 457 -1.98 -7.19 -19.98
C PHE A 457 -3.28 -6.69 -20.65
N GLN A 458 -3.56 -7.15 -21.87
CA GLN A 458 -4.79 -6.82 -22.60
C GLN A 458 -6.04 -7.28 -21.86
N PHE A 459 -6.04 -8.47 -21.28
CA PHE A 459 -7.18 -8.98 -20.49
C PHE A 459 -7.53 -8.04 -19.33
N HIS A 460 -6.55 -7.66 -18.50
CA HIS A 460 -6.79 -6.75 -17.38
C HIS A 460 -7.21 -5.36 -17.86
N MET A 461 -6.60 -4.86 -18.93
CA MET A 461 -6.95 -3.54 -19.49
C MET A 461 -8.36 -3.52 -20.10
N GLN A 462 -8.80 -4.62 -20.70
CA GLN A 462 -10.15 -4.75 -21.25
C GLN A 462 -11.20 -4.75 -20.13
N LYS A 463 -10.96 -5.47 -19.03
CA LYS A 463 -11.84 -5.44 -17.85
C LYS A 463 -11.90 -4.06 -17.21
N PHE A 464 -10.74 -3.40 -17.07
CA PHE A 464 -10.66 -2.01 -16.63
C PHE A 464 -11.50 -1.09 -17.52
N LYS A 465 -11.40 -1.23 -18.86
CA LYS A 465 -12.19 -0.47 -19.82
C LYS A 465 -13.69 -0.75 -19.68
N ASP A 466 -14.12 -2.00 -19.62
CA ASP A 466 -15.54 -2.37 -19.54
C ASP A 466 -16.20 -1.79 -18.27
N LEU A 467 -15.49 -1.82 -17.13
CA LEU A 467 -15.93 -1.19 -15.89
C LEU A 467 -15.87 0.33 -15.96
N GLY A 468 -14.82 0.89 -16.57
CA GLY A 468 -14.67 2.33 -16.76
C GLY A 468 -15.80 2.92 -17.61
N VAL A 469 -16.22 2.25 -18.70
CA VAL A 469 -17.36 2.68 -19.52
C VAL A 469 -18.66 2.63 -18.72
N LYS A 470 -18.89 1.58 -17.91
CA LYS A 470 -20.05 1.51 -17.01
C LYS A 470 -20.04 2.65 -15.99
N SER A 471 -18.86 2.98 -15.44
CA SER A 471 -18.69 4.09 -14.51
C SER A 471 -19.00 5.43 -15.18
N ALA A 472 -18.51 5.64 -16.40
CA ALA A 472 -18.73 6.86 -17.18
C ALA A 472 -20.21 7.09 -17.47
N TRP A 473 -20.96 6.04 -17.84
CA TRP A 473 -22.41 6.13 -18.02
C TRP A 473 -23.14 6.46 -16.71
N GLY A 474 -22.69 5.89 -15.59
CA GLY A 474 -23.22 6.23 -14.28
C GLY A 474 -22.99 7.69 -13.93
N GLU A 475 -21.75 8.16 -14.06
CA GLU A 475 -21.34 9.54 -13.76
C GLU A 475 -22.05 10.55 -14.67
N GLY A 476 -22.11 10.27 -15.97
CA GLY A 476 -22.84 11.09 -16.94
C GLY A 476 -24.34 11.19 -16.60
N SER A 477 -24.97 10.08 -16.21
CA SER A 477 -26.39 10.08 -15.80
C SER A 477 -26.62 10.87 -14.50
N SER A 478 -25.72 10.73 -13.52
CA SER A 478 -25.78 11.48 -12.26
C SER A 478 -25.59 12.98 -12.48
N ASN A 479 -24.63 13.36 -13.34
CA ASN A 479 -24.38 14.75 -13.68
C ASN A 479 -25.56 15.38 -14.44
N LEU A 480 -26.14 14.66 -15.41
CA LEU A 480 -27.34 15.08 -16.12
C LEU A 480 -28.49 15.37 -15.15
N LEU A 481 -28.76 14.43 -14.24
CA LEU A 481 -29.83 14.58 -13.24
C LEU A 481 -29.56 15.74 -12.29
N SER A 482 -28.32 15.88 -11.81
CA SER A 482 -27.93 16.99 -10.93
C SER A 482 -28.07 18.34 -11.63
N THR A 483 -27.65 18.45 -12.89
CA THR A 483 -27.78 19.66 -13.71
C THR A 483 -29.23 20.02 -13.96
N LEU A 484 -30.08 19.05 -14.29
CA LEU A 484 -31.52 19.29 -14.49
C LEU A 484 -32.19 19.80 -13.22
N VAL A 485 -31.84 19.25 -12.05
CA VAL A 485 -32.39 19.70 -10.77
C VAL A 485 -31.90 21.11 -10.41
N GLN A 486 -30.62 21.42 -10.62
CA GLN A 486 -30.07 22.76 -10.38
C GLN A 486 -30.69 23.83 -11.30
N GLN A 487 -30.84 23.53 -12.60
CA GLN A 487 -31.47 24.45 -13.54
C GLN A 487 -32.99 24.56 -13.31
N GLY A 488 -33.64 23.47 -12.92
CA GLY A 488 -35.03 23.49 -12.47
C GLY A 488 -35.25 24.36 -11.23
N ALA A 489 -34.33 24.31 -10.26
CA ALA A 489 -34.37 25.22 -9.10
C ALA A 489 -34.25 26.69 -9.52
N SER A 490 -33.29 27.00 -10.40
CA SER A 490 -33.13 28.36 -10.94
C SER A 490 -34.38 28.84 -11.69
N PHE A 491 -35.04 27.95 -12.44
CA PHE A 491 -36.32 28.24 -13.11
C PHE A 491 -37.44 28.55 -12.09
N ILE A 492 -37.59 27.74 -11.05
CA ILE A 492 -38.61 27.93 -10.00
C ILE A 492 -38.38 29.25 -9.25
N ILE A 493 -37.11 29.56 -8.91
CA ILE A 493 -36.70 30.80 -8.27
C ILE A 493 -37.07 32.00 -9.15
N LEU A 494 -36.78 31.94 -10.45
CA LEU A 494 -37.10 33.03 -11.38
C LEU A 494 -38.60 33.18 -11.60
N TRP A 495 -39.35 32.07 -11.71
CA TRP A 495 -40.80 32.09 -11.87
C TRP A 495 -41.52 32.70 -10.66
N TYR A 496 -41.21 32.22 -9.46
CA TYR A 496 -41.84 32.72 -8.24
C TYR A 496 -41.33 34.12 -7.85
N GLY A 497 -40.01 34.35 -7.97
CA GLY A 497 -39.40 35.67 -7.76
C GLY A 497 -39.95 36.72 -8.73
N GLY A 498 -40.13 36.37 -10.01
CA GLY A 498 -40.75 37.24 -11.00
C GLY A 498 -42.19 37.62 -10.65
N HIS A 499 -42.98 36.67 -10.12
CA HIS A 499 -44.34 36.95 -9.65
C HIS A 499 -44.36 37.92 -8.46
N LEU A 500 -43.39 37.81 -7.53
CA LEU A 500 -43.20 38.77 -6.42
C LEU A 500 -42.79 40.17 -6.92
N ALA A 501 -41.95 40.26 -7.96
CA ALA A 501 -41.58 41.55 -8.56
C ALA A 501 -42.75 42.21 -9.29
N LEU A 502 -43.60 41.45 -9.97
CA LEU A 502 -44.82 41.98 -10.60
C LEU A 502 -45.80 42.60 -9.59
N LYS A 503 -45.80 42.10 -8.33
CA LYS A 503 -46.57 42.66 -7.22
C LYS A 503 -45.90 43.86 -6.53
N GLN A 504 -44.72 44.28 -6.99
CA GLN A 504 -43.87 45.32 -6.36
C GLN A 504 -43.43 45.02 -4.91
N GLU A 505 -43.55 43.77 -4.45
CA GLU A 505 -43.11 43.36 -3.12
C GLU A 505 -41.58 43.11 -3.07
N PHE A 506 -40.94 42.95 -4.23
CA PHE A 506 -39.53 42.55 -4.32
C PHE A 506 -38.81 43.22 -5.51
N PRO A 507 -37.64 43.87 -5.32
CA PRO A 507 -36.94 44.54 -6.40
C PRO A 507 -36.30 43.54 -7.38
N VAL A 508 -36.29 43.88 -8.67
CA VAL A 508 -35.79 43.02 -9.75
C VAL A 508 -34.32 42.64 -9.55
N GLY A 509 -33.49 43.57 -9.06
CA GLY A 509 -32.07 43.31 -8.77
C GLY A 509 -31.85 42.25 -7.69
N ALA A 510 -32.73 42.16 -6.68
CA ALA A 510 -32.62 41.15 -5.62
C ALA A 510 -32.91 39.73 -6.12
N ILE A 511 -33.75 39.56 -7.15
CA ILE A 511 -34.00 38.25 -7.80
C ILE A 511 -32.73 37.74 -8.47
N ILE A 512 -31.99 38.65 -9.12
CA ILE A 512 -30.76 38.31 -9.83
C ILE A 512 -29.63 38.01 -8.85
N THR A 513 -29.49 38.80 -7.78
CA THR A 513 -28.59 38.45 -6.66
C THR A 513 -28.92 37.08 -6.09
N PHE A 514 -30.21 36.77 -5.87
CA PHE A 514 -30.61 35.49 -5.32
C PHE A 514 -30.29 34.33 -6.27
N THR A 515 -30.56 34.49 -7.57
CA THR A 515 -30.29 33.46 -8.59
C THR A 515 -28.79 33.19 -8.74
N TYR A 516 -27.97 34.24 -8.68
CA TYR A 516 -26.51 34.12 -8.73
C TYR A 516 -25.96 33.47 -7.46
N LEU A 517 -26.43 33.89 -6.29
CA LEU A 517 -26.04 33.34 -5.00
C LEU A 517 -26.44 31.86 -4.87
N TRP A 518 -27.62 31.49 -5.37
CA TRP A 518 -28.07 30.11 -5.46
C TRP A 518 -27.12 29.25 -6.31
N ASN A 519 -26.75 29.72 -7.51
CA ASN A 519 -25.79 29.01 -8.36
C ASN A 519 -24.45 28.81 -7.64
N ARG A 520 -23.93 29.85 -6.96
CA ARG A 520 -22.69 29.76 -6.18
C ARG A 520 -22.79 28.77 -5.02
N LEU A 521 -23.89 28.80 -4.26
CA LEU A 521 -24.15 27.85 -3.18
C LEU A 521 -24.22 26.41 -3.70
N SER A 522 -24.91 26.21 -4.82
CA SER A 522 -25.04 24.90 -5.46
C SER A 522 -23.70 24.37 -5.96
N THR A 523 -22.87 25.22 -6.58
CA THR A 523 -21.51 24.86 -6.99
C THR A 523 -20.64 24.51 -5.79
N ALA A 524 -20.64 25.33 -4.73
CA ALA A 524 -19.89 25.06 -3.50
C ALA A 524 -20.31 23.72 -2.86
N PHE A 525 -21.60 23.42 -2.90
CA PHE A 525 -22.14 22.15 -2.41
C PHE A 525 -21.66 20.94 -3.25
N THR A 526 -21.73 21.03 -4.58
CA THR A 526 -21.23 19.99 -5.49
C THR A 526 -19.73 19.77 -5.30
N SER A 527 -18.94 20.85 -5.26
CA SER A 527 -17.50 20.78 -5.05
C SER A 527 -17.11 20.12 -3.72
N LEU A 528 -17.84 20.38 -2.64
CA LEU A 528 -17.61 19.66 -1.38
C LEU A 528 -17.89 18.18 -1.54
N THR A 529 -18.99 17.81 -2.17
CA THR A 529 -19.39 16.40 -2.36
C THR A 529 -18.37 15.63 -3.18
N ASP A 530 -17.85 16.23 -4.26
CA ASP A 530 -16.84 15.60 -5.11
C ASP A 530 -15.50 15.42 -4.37
N ASN A 531 -15.13 16.41 -3.56
CA ASN A 531 -13.87 16.41 -2.82
C ASN A 531 -13.90 15.62 -1.49
N LEU A 532 -15.04 15.09 -1.03
CA LEU A 532 -15.16 14.33 0.23
C LEU A 532 -14.25 13.09 0.31
N ASN A 533 -13.90 12.50 -0.83
CA ASN A 533 -13.04 11.31 -0.87
C ASN A 533 -11.55 11.64 -0.74
N GLU A 534 -11.12 12.87 -1.07
CA GLU A 534 -9.71 13.27 -1.04
C GLU A 534 -9.10 13.26 0.38
N PRO A 535 -9.76 13.81 1.42
CA PRO A 535 -9.30 13.67 2.81
C PRO A 535 -9.16 12.22 3.26
N VAL A 536 -10.10 11.35 2.85
CA VAL A 536 -10.08 9.93 3.23
C VAL A 536 -8.87 9.23 2.60
N LYS A 537 -8.58 9.51 1.32
CA LYS A 537 -7.37 9.03 0.65
C LYS A 537 -6.11 9.57 1.32
N ALA A 538 -6.08 10.87 1.62
CA ALA A 538 -4.95 11.52 2.28
C ALA A 538 -4.65 10.92 3.66
N VAL A 539 -5.68 10.63 4.45
CA VAL A 539 -5.54 10.00 5.78
C VAL A 539 -5.05 8.56 5.65
N SER A 540 -5.56 7.79 4.68
CA SER A 540 -5.09 6.43 4.43
C SER A 540 -3.62 6.38 4.01
N ALA A 541 -3.21 7.25 3.08
CA ALA A 541 -1.82 7.38 2.66
C ALA A 541 -0.93 7.94 3.77
N GLY A 542 -1.41 8.97 4.46
CA GLY A 542 -0.76 9.58 5.61
C GLY A 542 -0.53 8.59 6.74
N GLN A 543 -1.47 7.67 6.99
CA GLN A 543 -1.30 6.62 7.98
C GLN A 543 -0.08 5.75 7.66
N ARG A 544 0.05 5.26 6.42
CA ARG A 544 1.20 4.45 6.00
C ARG A 544 2.53 5.20 6.09
N VAL A 545 2.53 6.49 5.76
CA VAL A 545 3.70 7.36 5.85
C VAL A 545 4.11 7.59 7.31
N PHE A 546 3.16 7.93 8.18
CA PHE A 546 3.44 8.17 9.59
C PHE A 546 3.83 6.88 10.32
N GLU A 547 3.25 5.73 9.95
CA GLU A 547 3.68 4.43 10.49
C GLU A 547 5.16 4.14 10.19
N LEU A 548 5.67 4.51 9.01
CA LEU A 548 7.09 4.38 8.66
C LEU A 548 7.96 5.48 9.31
N MET A 549 7.41 6.67 9.51
CA MET A 549 8.12 7.79 10.12
C MET A 549 8.30 7.61 11.63
N ASP A 550 7.30 7.02 12.30
CA ASP A 550 7.32 6.72 13.74
C ASP A 550 8.00 5.36 14.04
N LEU A 551 8.54 4.70 13.02
CA LEU A 551 9.12 3.37 13.16
C LEU A 551 10.48 3.45 13.85
N GLU A 552 10.57 2.89 15.05
CA GLU A 552 11.86 2.74 15.73
C GLU A 552 12.54 1.44 15.30
N PRO A 553 13.86 1.45 15.02
CA PRO A 553 14.61 0.24 14.71
C PRO A 553 14.77 -0.63 15.95
N ASP A 554 14.79 -1.95 15.76
CA ASP A 554 14.97 -2.87 16.88
C ASP A 554 16.41 -2.89 17.41
N ILE A 555 17.36 -2.64 16.50
CA ILE A 555 18.79 -2.47 16.77
C ILE A 555 19.11 -0.97 16.79
N ALA A 556 19.46 -0.44 17.96
CA ALA A 556 19.84 0.96 18.10
C ALA A 556 21.23 1.21 17.51
N GLU A 557 21.36 2.23 16.66
CA GLU A 557 22.64 2.64 16.07
C GLU A 557 23.43 3.61 16.95
N GLU A 558 22.71 4.38 17.77
CA GLU A 558 23.21 5.49 18.58
C GLU A 558 23.22 5.09 20.07
N GLY A 559 24.36 5.28 20.74
CA GLY A 559 24.59 4.91 22.15
C GLY A 559 25.42 3.63 22.33
N GLY A 560 25.94 3.43 23.54
CA GLY A 560 26.82 2.31 23.89
C GLY A 560 28.27 2.71 24.12
N GLU A 561 29.09 1.73 24.49
CA GLU A 561 30.52 1.93 24.75
C GLU A 561 31.30 2.14 23.43
N PRO A 562 32.35 2.97 23.44
CA PRO A 562 33.17 3.21 22.26
C PRO A 562 33.94 1.95 21.86
N PHE A 563 34.35 1.89 20.60
CA PHE A 563 35.16 0.78 20.09
C PHE A 563 36.51 0.68 20.85
N PRO A 564 36.92 -0.51 21.31
CA PRO A 564 38.13 -0.64 22.13
C PRO A 564 39.40 -0.31 21.36
N SER A 565 40.40 0.24 22.05
CA SER A 565 41.70 0.61 21.47
C SER A 565 42.68 -0.57 21.33
N SER A 566 42.42 -1.69 21.99
CA SER A 566 43.27 -2.89 21.98
C SER A 566 43.08 -3.75 20.73
N LYS A 567 43.94 -4.77 20.57
CA LYS A 567 43.71 -5.85 19.59
C LYS A 567 42.35 -6.51 19.87
N VAL A 568 41.69 -6.98 18.81
CA VAL A 568 40.26 -7.34 18.84
C VAL A 568 40.08 -8.84 18.67
N GLY A 569 39.77 -9.55 19.75
CA GLY A 569 39.28 -10.93 19.70
C GLY A 569 37.75 -10.96 19.70
N ILE A 570 37.17 -11.88 18.94
CA ILE A 570 35.71 -12.06 18.87
C ILE A 570 35.37 -13.45 19.38
N SER A 571 34.32 -13.58 20.18
CA SER A 571 33.82 -14.88 20.65
C SER A 571 32.32 -14.99 20.49
N PHE A 572 31.86 -16.10 19.90
CA PHE A 572 30.46 -16.49 19.86
C PHE A 572 30.22 -17.46 21.00
N ARG A 573 29.21 -17.23 21.85
CA ARG A 573 28.90 -18.12 22.97
C ARG A 573 27.47 -18.63 22.88
N ASN A 574 27.33 -19.93 22.61
CA ASN A 574 26.05 -20.66 22.55
C ASN A 574 24.99 -19.95 21.68
N VAL A 575 25.40 -19.53 20.48
CA VAL A 575 24.58 -18.71 19.59
C VAL A 575 23.57 -19.57 18.84
N ASP A 576 22.28 -19.26 19.05
CA ASP A 576 21.17 -19.77 18.26
C ASP A 576 20.61 -18.68 17.36
N PHE A 577 20.35 -19.01 16.10
CA PHE A 577 19.79 -18.05 15.16
C PHE A 577 18.84 -18.69 14.13
N SER A 578 17.74 -17.97 13.86
CA SER A 578 16.77 -18.23 12.80
C SER A 578 16.39 -16.90 12.15
N TYR A 579 16.33 -16.85 10.81
CA TYR A 579 15.82 -15.66 10.12
C TYR A 579 14.32 -15.49 10.36
N GLN A 580 13.85 -14.26 10.52
CA GLN A 580 12.43 -13.94 10.78
C GLN A 580 11.51 -14.32 9.61
N CYS A 581 12.04 -14.34 8.38
CA CYS A 581 11.35 -14.88 7.20
C CYS A 581 11.03 -16.38 7.34
N ARG A 582 11.78 -17.12 8.17
CA ARG A 582 11.71 -18.58 8.31
C ARG A 582 11.98 -18.99 9.77
N PRO A 583 11.12 -18.61 10.73
CA PRO A 583 11.38 -18.85 12.16
C PRO A 583 11.47 -20.34 12.50
N ASP A 584 10.74 -21.18 11.76
CA ASP A 584 10.71 -22.64 11.94
C ASP A 584 12.04 -23.32 11.54
N LYS A 585 12.90 -22.65 10.76
CA LYS A 585 14.19 -23.20 10.32
C LYS A 585 15.33 -22.56 11.09
N LYS A 586 15.81 -23.28 12.11
CA LYS A 586 17.04 -22.93 12.84
C LYS A 586 18.25 -23.05 11.90
N VAL A 587 18.99 -21.95 11.74
CA VAL A 587 20.18 -21.89 10.86
C VAL A 587 21.45 -22.13 11.66
N LEU A 588 21.54 -21.58 12.87
CA LEU A 588 22.64 -21.83 13.80
C LEU A 588 22.09 -22.41 15.09
N GLY A 589 22.70 -23.48 15.59
CA GLY A 589 22.28 -24.21 16.78
C GLY A 589 23.40 -24.42 17.78
N GLY A 590 23.51 -23.50 18.75
CA GLY A 590 24.44 -23.58 19.87
C GLY A 590 25.89 -23.30 19.48
N VAL A 591 26.10 -22.45 18.47
CA VAL A 591 27.44 -22.19 17.93
C VAL A 591 28.30 -21.48 18.96
N THR A 592 29.45 -22.09 19.27
CA THR A 592 30.50 -21.51 20.12
C THR A 592 31.82 -21.57 19.36
N LEU A 593 32.41 -20.41 19.11
CA LEU A 593 33.69 -20.30 18.41
C LEU A 593 34.40 -19.01 18.81
N ASP A 594 35.73 -19.05 18.76
CA ASP A 594 36.59 -17.92 19.08
C ASP A 594 37.44 -17.54 17.85
N LEU A 595 37.48 -16.25 17.55
CA LEU A 595 38.33 -15.62 16.55
C LEU A 595 39.45 -14.89 17.30
N GLU A 596 40.66 -15.44 17.23
CA GLU A 596 41.80 -14.87 17.93
C GLU A 596 42.23 -13.51 17.36
N ALA A 597 42.67 -12.62 18.26
CA ALA A 597 43.01 -11.26 17.89
C ALA A 597 44.23 -11.18 16.97
N GLY A 598 44.06 -10.58 15.79
CA GLY A 598 45.14 -10.39 14.81
C GLY A 598 45.46 -11.62 13.95
N LYS A 599 44.68 -12.70 14.08
CA LYS A 599 44.85 -13.95 13.31
C LYS A 599 43.77 -14.09 12.24
N THR A 600 44.03 -14.99 11.29
CA THR A 600 43.11 -15.36 10.22
C THR A 600 42.39 -16.65 10.56
N THR A 601 41.06 -16.59 10.63
CA THR A 601 40.22 -17.77 10.83
C THR A 601 39.40 -18.05 9.57
N ALA A 602 39.54 -19.26 9.02
CA ALA A 602 38.74 -19.74 7.91
C ALA A 602 37.50 -20.51 8.40
N VAL A 603 36.35 -20.20 7.83
CA VAL A 603 35.08 -20.87 8.10
C VAL A 603 34.68 -21.68 6.87
N VAL A 604 34.65 -23.00 7.00
CA VAL A 604 34.38 -23.96 5.92
C VAL A 604 33.14 -24.80 6.22
N GLY A 605 32.47 -25.30 5.19
CA GLY A 605 31.24 -26.06 5.34
C GLY A 605 30.44 -26.16 4.05
N LYS A 606 29.51 -27.11 3.97
CA LYS A 606 28.59 -27.25 2.83
C LYS A 606 27.78 -25.99 2.59
N SER A 607 27.22 -25.82 1.39
CA SER A 607 26.29 -24.71 1.13
C SER A 607 25.07 -24.81 2.06
N GLY A 608 24.64 -23.66 2.61
CA GLY A 608 23.49 -23.61 3.52
C GLY A 608 23.75 -23.98 4.98
N CYS A 609 24.99 -24.26 5.42
CA CYS A 609 25.31 -24.57 6.82
C CYS A 609 25.41 -23.34 7.75
N GLY A 610 25.17 -22.12 7.25
CA GLY A 610 25.12 -20.90 8.07
C GLY A 610 26.37 -20.01 8.05
N LYS A 611 27.36 -20.25 7.17
CA LYS A 611 28.61 -19.46 7.09
C LYS A 611 28.38 -17.96 6.93
N SER A 612 27.65 -17.53 5.89
CA SER A 612 27.29 -16.13 5.68
C SER A 612 26.32 -15.58 6.73
N THR A 613 25.76 -16.43 7.59
CA THR A 613 24.96 -15.97 8.74
C THR A 613 25.87 -15.50 9.87
N LEU A 614 27.05 -16.12 10.05
CA LEU A 614 28.05 -15.64 11.01
C LEU A 614 28.58 -14.25 10.63
N SER A 615 28.86 -13.99 9.35
CA SER A 615 29.29 -12.66 8.90
C SER A 615 28.20 -11.61 9.13
N LYS A 616 26.93 -11.94 8.87
CA LYS A 616 25.78 -11.05 9.13
C LYS A 616 25.56 -10.76 10.61
N LEU A 617 25.73 -11.76 11.48
CA LEU A 617 25.68 -11.57 12.94
C LEU A 617 26.86 -10.71 13.42
N LEU A 618 28.05 -10.89 12.85
CA LEU A 618 29.21 -10.07 13.19
C LEU A 618 29.02 -8.61 12.77
N LEU A 619 28.39 -8.35 11.63
CA LEU A 619 28.00 -7.00 11.19
C LEU A 619 26.84 -6.41 11.99
N ARG A 620 26.28 -7.21 12.92
CA ARG A 620 25.07 -6.92 13.68
C ARG A 620 23.95 -6.44 12.77
N PHE A 621 23.79 -7.14 11.65
CA PHE A 621 22.61 -7.00 10.78
C PHE A 621 21.38 -7.66 11.41
N TYR A 622 21.64 -8.62 12.30
CA TYR A 622 20.68 -9.35 13.10
C TYR A 622 21.28 -9.57 14.49
N ASP A 623 20.43 -9.60 15.51
CA ASP A 623 20.81 -10.07 16.85
C ASP A 623 20.48 -11.57 17.01
N PRO A 624 21.28 -12.34 17.77
CA PRO A 624 21.02 -13.76 18.00
C PRO A 624 19.76 -13.97 18.86
N VAL A 625 19.05 -15.08 18.64
CA VAL A 625 17.83 -15.44 19.41
C VAL A 625 18.21 -15.91 20.82
N LYS A 626 19.34 -16.61 20.94
CA LYS A 626 19.92 -17.07 22.20
C LYS A 626 21.45 -17.00 22.10
N GLY A 627 22.10 -16.78 23.23
CA GLY A 627 23.55 -16.56 23.28
C GLY A 627 23.90 -15.12 22.96
N ALA A 628 25.20 -14.83 22.86
CA ALA A 628 25.70 -13.50 22.54
C ALA A 628 27.04 -13.57 21.81
N VAL A 629 27.37 -12.49 21.12
CA VAL A 629 28.65 -12.31 20.42
C VAL A 629 29.42 -11.23 21.16
N TYR A 630 30.63 -11.55 21.59
CA TYR A 630 31.47 -10.67 22.39
C TYR A 630 32.69 -10.21 21.60
N LEU A 631 33.06 -8.96 21.83
CA LEU A 631 34.29 -8.34 21.35
C LEU A 631 35.15 -8.03 22.58
N ASN A 632 36.29 -8.71 22.73
CA ASN A 632 37.15 -8.64 23.93
C ASN A 632 36.39 -8.83 25.27
N GLY A 633 35.32 -9.64 25.26
CA GLY A 633 34.49 -9.89 26.44
C GLY A 633 33.34 -8.89 26.67
N VAL A 634 33.25 -7.81 25.87
CA VAL A 634 32.10 -6.89 25.86
C VAL A 634 31.08 -7.37 24.83
N ASP A 635 29.81 -7.42 25.19
CA ASP A 635 28.74 -7.82 24.25
C ASP A 635 28.64 -6.80 23.09
N LEU A 636 28.58 -7.27 21.84
CA LEU A 636 28.36 -6.42 20.67
C LEU A 636 27.09 -5.56 20.79
N GLN A 637 26.10 -6.00 21.59
CA GLN A 637 24.88 -5.25 21.83
C GLN A 637 25.10 -3.95 22.63
N GLN A 638 26.17 -3.90 23.43
CA GLN A 638 26.50 -2.78 24.30
C GLN A 638 27.40 -1.73 23.62
N LEU A 639 27.95 -2.03 22.44
CA LEU A 639 28.84 -1.14 21.71
C LEU A 639 28.09 -0.15 20.81
N HIS A 640 28.73 1.00 20.57
CA HIS A 640 28.26 1.98 19.60
C HIS A 640 28.39 1.46 18.16
N LEU A 641 27.26 1.10 17.55
CA LEU A 641 27.21 0.33 16.29
C LEU A 641 27.88 1.03 15.11
N LEU A 642 27.69 2.35 14.93
CA LEU A 642 28.32 3.07 13.82
C LEU A 642 29.84 3.14 13.96
N GLN A 643 30.35 3.24 15.19
CA GLN A 643 31.79 3.24 15.45
C GLN A 643 32.38 1.85 15.25
N TYR A 644 31.64 0.82 15.67
CA TYR A 644 31.98 -0.57 15.40
C TYR A 644 32.08 -0.84 13.90
N ARG A 645 31.04 -0.52 13.11
CA ARG A 645 31.02 -0.74 11.65
C ARG A 645 32.07 0.11 10.90
N ALA A 646 32.45 1.28 11.42
CA ALA A 646 33.56 2.07 10.86
C ALA A 646 34.91 1.35 10.95
N ASN A 647 35.09 0.45 11.94
CA ASN A 647 36.29 -0.37 12.12
C ASN A 647 36.20 -1.75 11.44
N VAL A 648 35.11 -2.07 10.74
CA VAL A 648 34.90 -3.34 10.04
C VAL A 648 35.01 -3.12 8.53
N GLY A 649 35.87 -3.91 7.88
CA GLY A 649 35.97 -4.02 6.43
C GLY A 649 35.21 -5.26 5.95
N VAL A 650 34.48 -5.13 4.84
CA VAL A 650 33.72 -6.25 4.26
C VAL A 650 34.01 -6.32 2.77
N VAL A 651 34.35 -7.51 2.30
CA VAL A 651 34.39 -7.86 0.89
C VAL A 651 33.35 -8.97 0.68
N SER A 652 32.21 -8.59 0.09
CA SER A 652 31.09 -9.50 -0.17
C SER A 652 31.20 -10.14 -1.54
N GLN A 653 30.65 -11.34 -1.69
CA GLN A 653 30.52 -12.07 -2.96
C GLN A 653 29.91 -11.21 -4.07
N ASP A 654 28.74 -10.61 -3.81
CA ASP A 654 28.09 -9.65 -4.69
C ASP A 654 28.47 -8.21 -4.30
N THR A 655 29.46 -7.65 -4.99
CA THR A 655 29.85 -6.24 -4.77
C THR A 655 28.84 -5.29 -5.40
N GLN A 656 28.21 -4.45 -4.56
CA GLN A 656 27.38 -3.35 -5.01
C GLN A 656 28.18 -2.05 -5.13
N LEU A 657 27.98 -1.36 -6.25
CA LEU A 657 28.56 -0.05 -6.55
C LEU A 657 27.44 0.98 -6.72
N PHE A 658 27.69 2.18 -6.22
CA PHE A 658 26.78 3.31 -6.35
C PHE A 658 27.04 4.06 -7.65
N ARG A 659 26.01 4.75 -8.14
CA ARG A 659 26.12 5.65 -9.29
C ARG A 659 26.90 6.91 -8.90
N SER A 660 28.21 6.78 -8.90
CA SER A 660 29.20 7.77 -8.44
C SER A 660 30.53 7.51 -9.15
N SER A 661 31.52 8.37 -8.95
CA SER A 661 32.85 8.13 -9.52
C SER A 661 33.51 6.88 -8.93
N VAL A 662 34.54 6.36 -9.59
CA VAL A 662 35.34 5.25 -9.05
C VAL A 662 35.96 5.63 -7.70
N SER A 663 36.51 6.84 -7.58
CA SER A 663 37.09 7.34 -6.33
C SER A 663 36.06 7.40 -5.20
N GLU A 664 34.86 7.93 -5.45
CA GLU A 664 33.76 7.99 -4.48
C GLU A 664 33.27 6.60 -4.07
N ASN A 665 33.31 5.62 -4.98
CA ASN A 665 32.99 4.23 -4.66
C ASN A 665 34.05 3.59 -3.76
N ILE A 666 35.33 3.92 -3.92
CA ILE A 666 36.42 3.43 -3.07
C ILE A 666 36.36 4.08 -1.69
N THR A 667 36.10 5.39 -1.62
CA THR A 667 36.07 6.16 -0.37
C THR A 667 34.70 6.20 0.30
N TYR A 668 33.76 5.36 -0.18
CA TYR A 668 32.40 5.32 0.31
C TYR A 668 32.36 5.21 1.84
N GLY A 669 31.65 6.13 2.52
CA GLY A 669 31.54 6.18 3.98
C GLY A 669 32.69 6.88 4.72
N LEU A 670 33.71 7.38 4.02
CA LEU A 670 34.75 8.25 4.59
C LEU A 670 34.46 9.72 4.28
N ARG A 671 34.82 10.61 5.21
CA ARG A 671 34.76 12.06 4.98
C ARG A 671 35.97 12.50 4.15
N ALA A 672 35.82 13.57 3.37
CA ALA A 672 36.90 14.12 2.55
C ALA A 672 38.16 14.56 3.34
N THR A 673 38.05 14.69 4.67
CA THR A 673 39.17 14.97 5.58
C THR A 673 39.94 13.73 6.05
N GLU A 674 39.41 12.53 5.80
CA GLU A 674 39.91 11.26 6.35
C GLU A 674 40.83 10.50 5.38
N TYR A 675 40.91 10.93 4.11
CA TYR A 675 41.73 10.29 3.10
C TYR A 675 42.39 11.32 2.18
N THR A 676 43.51 10.95 1.60
CA THR A 676 44.15 11.68 0.50
C THR A 676 43.97 10.94 -0.82
N LEU A 677 44.13 11.62 -1.95
CA LEU A 677 44.12 10.96 -3.27
C LEU A 677 45.19 9.84 -3.34
N GLN A 678 46.35 10.06 -2.71
CA GLN A 678 47.42 9.07 -2.64
C GLN A 678 47.01 7.81 -1.88
N ASP A 679 46.18 7.92 -0.83
CA ASP A 679 45.66 6.75 -0.13
C ASP A 679 44.73 5.93 -1.03
N VAL A 680 43.92 6.59 -1.88
CA VAL A 680 43.04 5.94 -2.84
C VAL A 680 43.84 5.23 -3.92
N GLU A 681 44.83 5.89 -4.51
CA GLU A 681 45.72 5.30 -5.53
C GLU A 681 46.52 4.13 -4.96
N ARG A 682 47.04 4.26 -3.73
CA ARG A 682 47.76 3.18 -3.05
C ARG A 682 46.85 1.98 -2.79
N ALA A 683 45.63 2.19 -2.31
CA ALA A 683 44.69 1.10 -2.08
C ALA A 683 44.24 0.43 -3.38
N ALA A 684 44.03 1.20 -4.45
CA ALA A 684 43.73 0.67 -5.77
C ALA A 684 44.90 -0.12 -6.35
N SER A 685 46.14 0.33 -6.16
CA SER A 685 47.34 -0.41 -6.58
C SER A 685 47.48 -1.74 -5.83
N LEU A 686 47.32 -1.74 -4.51
CA LEU A 686 47.34 -2.96 -3.68
C LEU A 686 46.19 -3.93 -4.00
N ALA A 687 45.07 -3.42 -4.53
CA ALA A 687 43.93 -4.23 -4.98
C ALA A 687 44.05 -4.69 -6.44
N ASN A 688 45.20 -4.49 -7.10
CA ASN A 688 45.40 -4.70 -8.53
C ASN A 688 44.36 -3.97 -9.40
N ALA A 689 43.81 -2.85 -8.94
CA ALA A 689 42.75 -2.10 -9.60
C ALA A 689 43.26 -0.87 -10.37
N ASP A 690 44.42 -0.33 -10.01
CA ASP A 690 44.94 0.94 -10.57
C ASP A 690 45.08 0.91 -12.09
N GLU A 691 45.61 -0.16 -12.68
CA GLU A 691 45.84 -0.28 -14.12
C GLU A 691 44.54 -0.17 -14.93
N PHE A 692 43.51 -0.94 -14.56
CA PHE A 692 42.24 -0.87 -15.28
C PHE A 692 41.50 0.44 -14.99
N ILE A 693 41.61 0.99 -13.78
CA ILE A 693 41.00 2.29 -13.46
C ILE A 693 41.60 3.37 -14.36
N ARG A 694 42.93 3.42 -14.52
CA ARG A 694 43.62 4.37 -15.41
C ARG A 694 43.29 4.16 -16.89
N SER A 695 42.93 2.94 -17.29
CA SER A 695 42.49 2.65 -18.67
C SER A 695 41.08 3.18 -18.99
N LEU A 696 40.29 3.55 -17.97
CA LEU A 696 38.96 4.13 -18.17
C LEU A 696 39.07 5.57 -18.73
N PRO A 697 38.07 6.06 -19.48
CA PRO A 697 38.13 7.36 -20.15
C PRO A 697 38.49 8.55 -19.24
N GLU A 698 38.04 8.52 -17.98
CA GLU A 698 38.27 9.59 -16.99
C GLU A 698 39.04 9.09 -15.76
N GLY A 699 39.70 7.93 -15.85
CA GLY A 699 40.44 7.36 -14.73
C GLY A 699 39.58 7.15 -13.48
N TYR A 700 40.06 7.64 -12.34
CA TYR A 700 39.36 7.62 -11.05
C TYR A 700 38.08 8.47 -11.00
N ASN A 701 37.90 9.40 -11.94
CA ASN A 701 36.69 10.23 -12.02
C ASN A 701 35.59 9.58 -12.86
N THR A 702 35.87 8.46 -13.53
CA THR A 702 34.91 7.75 -14.36
C THR A 702 33.65 7.41 -13.56
N MET A 703 32.50 7.83 -14.07
CA MET A 703 31.20 7.55 -13.47
C MET A 703 30.81 6.08 -13.69
N VAL A 704 30.61 5.35 -12.60
CA VAL A 704 30.15 3.96 -12.64
C VAL A 704 28.62 3.96 -12.65
N GLY A 705 27.98 3.21 -13.57
CA GLY A 705 26.52 3.06 -13.61
C GLY A 705 25.92 2.36 -12.37
N GLU A 706 24.59 2.33 -12.25
CA GLU A 706 23.92 1.60 -11.16
C GLU A 706 24.35 0.13 -11.12
N SER A 707 24.71 -0.37 -9.94
CA SER A 707 25.29 -1.73 -9.75
C SER A 707 26.56 -2.02 -10.57
N GLY A 708 27.18 -0.99 -11.15
CA GLY A 708 28.37 -1.08 -11.99
C GLY A 708 28.21 -1.99 -13.21
N HIS A 709 27.07 -1.95 -13.91
CA HIS A 709 26.84 -2.79 -15.10
C HIS A 709 27.94 -2.69 -16.17
N ASP A 710 28.69 -1.58 -16.19
CA ASP A 710 29.78 -1.32 -17.14
C ASP A 710 31.11 -2.01 -16.76
N LEU A 711 31.20 -2.62 -15.57
CA LEU A 711 32.39 -3.29 -15.05
C LEU A 711 32.22 -4.81 -15.00
N SER A 712 33.31 -5.55 -15.25
CA SER A 712 33.34 -7.00 -15.07
C SER A 712 33.20 -7.38 -13.59
N GLY A 713 32.77 -8.61 -13.30
CA GLY A 713 32.66 -9.10 -11.91
C GLY A 713 33.97 -8.95 -11.12
N GLY A 714 35.12 -9.24 -11.76
CA GLY A 714 36.43 -9.16 -11.13
C GLY A 714 36.88 -7.73 -10.90
N GLN A 715 36.54 -6.80 -11.80
CA GLN A 715 36.76 -5.37 -11.59
C GLN A 715 35.96 -4.84 -10.40
N LYS A 716 34.69 -5.24 -10.25
CA LYS A 716 33.87 -4.85 -9.08
C LYS A 716 34.48 -5.35 -7.78
N GLN A 717 34.90 -6.61 -7.73
CA GLN A 717 35.51 -7.18 -6.53
C GLN A 717 36.83 -6.48 -6.17
N ARG A 718 37.70 -6.19 -7.14
CA ARG A 718 38.91 -5.39 -6.90
C ARG A 718 38.61 -4.00 -6.35
N LEU A 719 37.55 -3.33 -6.82
CA LEU A 719 37.08 -2.07 -6.21
C LEU A 719 36.58 -2.25 -4.77
N SER A 720 35.91 -3.36 -4.46
CA SER A 720 35.51 -3.67 -3.07
C SER A 720 36.72 -3.92 -2.16
N ILE A 721 37.77 -4.56 -2.68
CA ILE A 721 39.02 -4.78 -1.95
C ILE A 721 39.72 -3.44 -1.69
N ALA A 722 39.82 -2.56 -2.70
CA ALA A 722 40.34 -1.21 -2.54
C ALA A 722 39.53 -0.41 -1.49
N ARG A 723 38.20 -0.51 -1.51
CA ARG A 723 37.29 0.10 -0.51
C ARG A 723 37.58 -0.40 0.91
N ALA A 724 37.86 -1.69 1.09
CA ALA A 724 38.25 -2.24 2.39
C ALA A 724 39.65 -1.77 2.83
N LEU A 725 40.60 -1.68 1.89
CA LEU A 725 41.99 -1.24 2.16
C LEU A 725 42.06 0.21 2.64
N VAL A 726 41.39 1.15 1.97
CA VAL A 726 41.43 2.58 2.33
C VAL A 726 40.96 2.80 3.77
N ARG A 727 39.99 2.02 4.24
CA ARG A 727 39.41 2.16 5.59
C ARG A 727 40.33 1.67 6.72
N ARG A 728 41.37 0.89 6.44
CA ARG A 728 42.28 0.30 7.45
C ARG A 728 41.53 -0.34 8.63
N PRO A 729 40.63 -1.31 8.37
CA PRO A 729 39.75 -1.89 9.38
C PRO A 729 40.52 -2.72 10.41
N ARG A 730 39.96 -2.87 11.62
CA ARG A 730 40.47 -3.78 12.67
C ARG A 730 39.86 -5.18 12.63
N ILE A 731 38.73 -5.31 11.95
CA ILE A 731 38.07 -6.58 11.67
C ILE A 731 37.83 -6.64 10.16
N LEU A 732 38.26 -7.72 9.51
CA LEU A 732 38.05 -7.93 8.08
C LEU A 732 37.20 -9.17 7.83
N LEU A 733 36.11 -8.99 7.09
CA LEU A 733 35.21 -10.05 6.67
C LEU A 733 35.33 -10.29 5.17
N LEU A 734 35.68 -11.52 4.80
CA LEU A 734 35.78 -11.94 3.41
C LEU A 734 34.74 -13.04 3.15
N ASP A 735 33.70 -12.75 2.37
CA ASP A 735 32.63 -13.71 2.02
C ASP A 735 32.74 -14.10 0.54
N GLU A 736 33.30 -15.29 0.26
CA GLU A 736 33.28 -15.97 -1.04
C GLU A 736 33.59 -15.07 -2.28
N ALA A 737 34.68 -14.29 -2.21
CA ALA A 737 35.00 -13.21 -3.14
C ALA A 737 35.48 -13.64 -4.55
N THR A 738 35.21 -14.84 -5.06
CA THR A 738 35.82 -15.36 -6.30
C THR A 738 35.04 -16.44 -7.06
N SER A 739 33.83 -16.84 -6.65
CA SER A 739 33.14 -18.03 -7.22
C SER A 739 32.46 -17.84 -8.59
N ALA A 740 32.46 -16.62 -9.15
CA ALA A 740 31.79 -16.29 -10.41
C ALA A 740 32.72 -15.64 -11.46
N LEU A 741 34.04 -15.85 -11.35
CA LEU A 741 35.04 -15.22 -12.20
C LEU A 741 35.70 -16.20 -13.17
N ASP A 742 36.09 -15.69 -14.33
CA ASP A 742 37.01 -16.40 -15.23
C ASP A 742 38.38 -16.55 -14.57
N ALA A 743 39.11 -17.63 -14.90
CA ALA A 743 40.36 -18.02 -14.23
C ALA A 743 41.45 -16.90 -14.17
N GLU A 744 41.53 -16.04 -15.19
CA GLU A 744 42.48 -14.91 -15.21
C GLU A 744 42.07 -13.79 -14.25
N ASN A 745 40.80 -13.37 -14.29
CA ASN A 745 40.25 -12.37 -13.37
C ASN A 745 40.30 -12.87 -11.92
N GLU A 746 40.08 -14.16 -11.74
CA GLU A 746 40.15 -14.85 -10.46
C GLU A 746 41.56 -14.79 -9.85
N ALA A 747 42.60 -15.07 -10.64
CA ALA A 747 43.99 -15.01 -10.16
C ALA A 747 44.35 -13.59 -9.68
N MET A 748 43.95 -12.56 -10.44
CA MET A 748 44.17 -11.16 -10.06
C MET A 748 43.44 -10.77 -8.77
N VAL A 749 42.21 -11.25 -8.58
CA VAL A 749 41.44 -11.01 -7.35
C VAL A 749 42.04 -11.76 -6.16
N GLN A 750 42.52 -12.99 -6.36
CA GLN A 750 43.18 -13.74 -5.30
C GLN A 750 44.47 -13.06 -4.84
N GLU A 751 45.30 -12.57 -5.77
CA GLU A 751 46.51 -11.82 -5.43
C GLU A 751 46.19 -10.53 -4.66
N ALA A 752 45.10 -9.84 -5.03
CA ALA A 752 44.62 -8.66 -4.31
C ALA A 752 44.13 -9.01 -2.89
N LEU A 753 43.46 -10.16 -2.71
CA LEU A 753 43.03 -10.65 -1.39
C LEU A 753 44.22 -11.06 -0.53
N ASP A 754 45.20 -11.76 -1.10
CA ASP A 754 46.42 -12.17 -0.40
C ASP A 754 47.23 -10.93 0.02
N SER A 755 47.32 -9.92 -0.85
CA SER A 755 47.94 -8.62 -0.54
C SER A 755 47.21 -7.90 0.59
N LEU A 756 45.86 -7.88 0.56
CA LEU A 756 45.04 -7.33 1.63
C LEU A 756 45.28 -8.08 2.96
N MET A 757 45.27 -9.40 2.94
CA MET A 757 45.49 -10.22 4.13
C MET A 757 46.89 -10.00 4.72
N GLN A 758 47.93 -9.97 3.89
CA GLN A 758 49.31 -9.71 4.32
C GLN A 758 49.47 -8.31 4.93
N GLN A 759 48.92 -7.26 4.30
CA GLN A 759 48.97 -5.90 4.83
C GLN A 759 48.25 -5.76 6.18
N MET A 760 47.23 -6.59 6.41
CA MET A 760 46.39 -6.54 7.60
C MET A 760 46.82 -7.55 8.69
N GLN A 761 47.75 -8.45 8.40
CA GLN A 761 48.15 -9.54 9.27
C GLN A 761 48.72 -9.02 10.61
N GLY A 762 48.30 -9.61 11.73
CA GLY A 762 48.75 -9.25 13.07
C GLY A 762 48.17 -7.94 13.65
N ALA A 763 47.66 -7.05 12.79
CA ALA A 763 46.99 -5.80 13.15
C ALA A 763 45.45 -5.91 13.12
N CYS A 764 44.92 -6.78 12.27
CA CYS A 764 43.49 -6.98 12.02
C CYS A 764 43.09 -8.44 12.25
N THR A 765 41.90 -8.66 12.79
CA THR A 765 41.31 -9.99 12.95
C THR A 765 40.50 -10.33 11.70
N ILE A 766 40.85 -11.42 11.03
CA ILE A 766 40.31 -11.75 9.70
C ILE A 766 39.42 -12.99 9.82
N MET A 767 38.17 -12.89 9.38
CA MET A 767 37.27 -14.03 9.21
C MET A 767 36.98 -14.22 7.73
N VAL A 768 37.35 -15.40 7.22
CA VAL A 768 37.19 -15.75 5.81
C VAL A 768 36.19 -16.89 5.67
N ILE A 769 35.10 -16.67 4.95
CA ILE A 769 34.21 -17.75 4.52
C ILE A 769 34.83 -18.33 3.26
N ALA A 770 35.55 -19.44 3.42
CA ALA A 770 36.43 -19.95 2.39
C ALA A 770 35.80 -21.15 1.68
N HIS A 771 35.83 -21.09 0.34
CA HIS A 771 35.52 -22.20 -0.56
C HIS A 771 36.75 -22.66 -1.36
N ARG A 772 37.92 -22.05 -1.13
CA ARG A 772 39.16 -22.32 -1.87
C ARG A 772 40.23 -22.91 -0.99
N LEU A 773 40.88 -23.95 -1.49
CA LEU A 773 41.91 -24.67 -0.76
C LEU A 773 43.10 -23.78 -0.38
N SER A 774 43.53 -22.86 -1.26
CA SER A 774 44.65 -21.96 -1.00
C SER A 774 44.40 -21.05 0.20
N THR A 775 43.22 -20.44 0.28
CA THR A 775 42.82 -19.55 1.37
C THR A 775 42.58 -20.31 2.68
N ILE A 776 42.07 -21.55 2.59
CA ILE A 776 41.88 -22.42 3.74
C ILE A 776 43.22 -22.86 4.32
N LYS A 777 44.17 -23.28 3.47
CA LYS A 777 45.49 -23.80 3.89
C LYS A 777 46.31 -22.75 4.63
N ASN A 778 46.22 -21.49 4.22
CA ASN A 778 46.99 -20.40 4.78
C ASN A 778 46.35 -19.76 6.03
N ALA A 779 45.21 -20.28 6.50
CA ALA A 779 44.54 -19.76 7.70
C ALA A 779 45.22 -20.26 8.98
N ASP A 780 45.35 -19.38 9.97
CA ASP A 780 45.91 -19.74 11.28
C ASP A 780 45.00 -20.70 12.06
N HIS A 781 43.69 -20.60 11.84
CA HIS A 781 42.67 -21.45 12.47
C HIS A 781 41.54 -21.75 11.49
N ILE A 782 41.00 -22.98 11.51
CA ILE A 782 39.93 -23.43 10.63
C ILE A 782 38.75 -23.91 11.47
N ILE A 783 37.55 -23.48 11.10
CA ILE A 783 36.29 -23.85 11.74
C ILE A 783 35.39 -24.54 10.70
N VAL A 784 34.97 -25.77 11.00
CA VAL A 784 34.10 -26.56 10.13
C VAL A 784 32.66 -26.53 10.65
N LEU A 785 31.77 -25.93 9.87
CA LEU A 785 30.34 -25.87 10.13
C LEU A 785 29.59 -26.96 9.38
N HIS A 786 28.80 -27.74 10.11
CA HIS A 786 27.85 -28.70 9.56
C HIS A 786 26.49 -28.52 10.23
N GLU A 787 25.42 -28.41 9.44
CA GLU A 787 24.04 -28.28 9.92
C GLU A 787 23.83 -27.20 11.01
N GLY A 788 24.58 -26.09 10.93
CA GLY A 788 24.44 -24.98 11.87
C GLY A 788 25.15 -25.17 13.21
N ALA A 789 25.97 -26.23 13.37
CA ALA A 789 26.83 -26.45 14.52
C ALA A 789 28.29 -26.53 14.09
N VAL A 790 29.20 -26.20 15.01
CA VAL A 790 30.63 -26.39 14.78
C VAL A 790 31.00 -27.82 15.14
N VAL A 791 31.57 -28.55 14.19
CA VAL A 791 31.87 -29.98 14.35
C VAL A 791 33.37 -30.21 14.55
N GLU A 792 34.21 -29.46 13.86
CA GLU A 792 35.67 -29.57 13.92
C GLU A 792 36.29 -28.16 13.96
N GLN A 793 37.38 -28.02 14.73
CA GLN A 793 38.20 -26.81 14.80
C GLN A 793 39.68 -27.20 14.95
N GLY A 794 40.59 -26.44 14.33
CA GLY A 794 42.02 -26.69 14.43
C GLY A 794 42.80 -26.11 13.25
N THR A 795 44.08 -26.48 13.14
CA THR A 795 44.91 -26.13 11.98
C THR A 795 44.66 -27.06 10.80
N HIS A 796 45.12 -26.68 9.61
CA HIS A 796 44.99 -27.51 8.39
C HIS A 796 45.52 -28.94 8.59
N GLU A 797 46.69 -29.07 9.24
CA GLU A 797 47.35 -30.36 9.44
C GLU A 797 46.62 -31.23 10.47
N GLU A 798 46.17 -30.64 11.58
CA GLU A 798 45.40 -31.33 12.62
C GLU A 798 44.07 -31.88 12.08
N LEU A 799 43.35 -31.06 11.31
CA LEU A 799 42.06 -31.46 10.73
C LEU A 799 42.19 -32.51 9.63
N LEU A 800 43.32 -32.53 8.90
CA LEU A 800 43.58 -33.55 7.89
C LEU A 800 43.91 -34.91 8.52
N GLN A 801 44.63 -34.91 9.66
CA GLN A 801 44.99 -36.12 10.39
C GLN A 801 43.78 -36.79 11.07
N ASN A 802 42.76 -36.01 11.44
CA ASN A 802 41.57 -36.50 12.11
C ASN A 802 40.59 -37.27 11.19
N ASP A 803 40.85 -37.33 9.88
CA ASP A 803 40.01 -37.99 8.85
C ASP A 803 38.50 -37.67 8.96
N GLY A 804 38.20 -36.43 9.36
CA GLY A 804 36.85 -35.95 9.64
C GLY A 804 36.12 -35.37 8.42
N ASN A 805 35.10 -34.55 8.68
CA ASN A 805 34.35 -33.82 7.66
C ASN A 805 35.25 -32.89 6.86
N TYR A 806 36.27 -32.31 7.49
CA TYR A 806 37.26 -31.49 6.80
C TYR A 806 38.03 -32.30 5.75
N ALA A 807 38.64 -33.43 6.12
CA ALA A 807 39.40 -34.29 5.22
C ALA A 807 38.53 -34.80 4.04
N SER A 808 37.27 -35.14 4.31
CA SER A 808 36.29 -35.51 3.28
C SER A 808 35.97 -34.36 2.31
N MET A 809 35.92 -33.12 2.80
CA MET A 809 35.68 -31.94 1.95
C MET A 809 36.90 -31.64 1.06
N ILE A 810 38.11 -31.73 1.62
CA ILE A 810 39.36 -31.47 0.92
C ILE A 810 39.62 -32.54 -0.14
N SER A 811 39.41 -33.81 0.17
CA SER A 811 39.55 -34.90 -0.81
C SER A 811 38.59 -34.70 -2.00
N ARG A 812 37.34 -34.30 -1.76
CA ARG A 812 36.39 -33.94 -2.84
C ARG A 812 36.85 -32.76 -3.69
N GLN A 813 37.43 -31.71 -3.10
CA GLN A 813 37.95 -30.58 -3.86
C GLN A 813 39.17 -30.94 -4.71
N LEU A 814 40.06 -31.79 -4.20
CA LEU A 814 41.27 -32.21 -4.91
C LEU A 814 40.99 -33.15 -6.09
N HIS A 815 39.91 -33.95 -6.02
CA HIS A 815 39.57 -34.94 -7.05
C HIS A 815 38.62 -34.41 -8.14
N GLY A 816 38.20 -33.15 -8.06
CA GLY A 816 37.12 -32.61 -8.89
C GLY A 816 35.80 -33.35 -8.63
N ASP A 817 34.69 -32.86 -9.19
CA ASP A 817 33.34 -33.43 -8.99
C ASP A 817 33.16 -34.88 -9.52
N SER A 818 34.24 -35.52 -9.96
CA SER A 818 34.35 -36.97 -10.14
C SER A 818 34.85 -37.62 -8.85
N GLY A 819 33.94 -37.98 -7.96
CA GLY A 819 34.25 -38.96 -6.92
C GLY A 819 34.84 -40.25 -7.54
N PRO A 820 35.57 -41.09 -6.77
CA PRO A 820 36.03 -42.37 -7.29
C PRO A 820 34.80 -43.15 -7.76
N LYS A 821 34.64 -43.33 -9.07
CA LYS A 821 33.63 -44.23 -9.62
C LYS A 821 33.93 -45.60 -9.01
N THR A 822 32.93 -46.20 -8.38
CA THR A 822 33.04 -47.62 -8.02
C THR A 822 33.28 -48.42 -9.30
N LEU A 823 34.03 -49.51 -9.20
CA LEU A 823 34.35 -50.37 -10.37
C LEU A 823 33.07 -50.76 -11.14
N GLU A 824 31.97 -50.94 -10.42
CA GLU A 824 30.63 -51.22 -10.93
C GLU A 824 30.05 -50.06 -11.77
N GLN A 825 30.18 -48.81 -11.33
CA GLN A 825 29.74 -47.63 -12.08
C GLN A 825 30.59 -47.38 -13.34
N ALA A 826 31.90 -47.63 -13.25
CA ALA A 826 32.79 -47.56 -14.41
C ALA A 826 32.46 -48.66 -15.44
N MET A 827 32.11 -49.87 -14.98
CA MET A 827 31.65 -50.97 -15.84
C MET A 827 30.29 -50.72 -16.46
N GLU A 828 29.32 -50.14 -15.74
CA GLU A 828 28.02 -49.75 -16.29
C GLU A 828 28.14 -48.68 -17.38
N ASP A 829 28.93 -47.63 -17.14
CA ASP A 829 29.18 -46.58 -18.12
C ASP A 829 29.90 -47.12 -19.36
N PHE A 830 30.88 -48.00 -19.17
CA PHE A 830 31.57 -48.68 -20.28
C PHE A 830 30.60 -49.55 -21.08
N THR A 831 29.71 -50.29 -20.41
CA THR A 831 28.72 -51.16 -21.07
C THR A 831 27.72 -50.33 -21.88
N ARG A 832 27.24 -49.20 -21.33
CA ARG A 832 26.36 -48.26 -22.04
C ARG A 832 27.03 -47.63 -23.27
N LEU A 833 28.31 -47.28 -23.15
CA LEU A 833 29.11 -46.75 -24.27
C LEU A 833 29.30 -47.80 -25.37
N VAL A 834 29.55 -49.06 -25.00
CA VAL A 834 29.67 -50.17 -25.97
C VAL A 834 28.33 -50.48 -26.63
N GLU A 835 27.21 -50.40 -25.91
CA GLU A 835 25.87 -50.60 -26.46
C GLU A 835 25.45 -49.50 -27.43
N ALA A 836 25.90 -48.26 -27.23
CA ALA A 836 25.65 -47.13 -28.12
C ALA A 836 26.39 -47.22 -29.47
N VAL A 837 27.39 -48.10 -29.60
CA VAL A 837 28.14 -48.33 -30.84
C VAL A 837 27.39 -49.35 -31.73
N PRO A 838 27.20 -49.05 -33.04
CA PRO A 838 26.58 -49.98 -34.00
C PRO A 838 27.30 -51.34 -34.04
N ALA A 839 26.55 -52.44 -34.17
CA ALA A 839 27.08 -53.80 -34.05
C ALA A 839 28.24 -54.11 -35.02
N GLU A 840 28.25 -53.49 -36.20
CA GLU A 840 29.31 -53.65 -37.21
C GLU A 840 30.67 -53.07 -36.77
N GLN A 841 30.69 -52.11 -35.84
CA GLN A 841 31.90 -51.43 -35.36
C GLN A 841 32.42 -51.95 -34.01
N ARG A 842 31.59 -52.70 -33.24
CA ARG A 842 31.98 -53.20 -31.90
C ARG A 842 33.20 -54.12 -31.92
N ASN A 843 33.29 -55.01 -32.91
CA ASN A 843 34.40 -55.96 -32.99
C ASN A 843 35.73 -55.26 -33.28
N GLN A 844 35.73 -54.22 -34.11
CA GLN A 844 36.92 -53.42 -34.39
C GLN A 844 37.39 -52.66 -33.15
N LEU A 845 36.43 -52.04 -32.43
CA LEU A 845 36.69 -51.25 -31.22
C LEU A 845 37.20 -52.12 -30.06
N LEU A 846 36.68 -53.35 -29.91
CA LEU A 846 37.19 -54.33 -28.93
C LEU A 846 38.62 -54.76 -29.25
N ILE A 847 38.95 -54.98 -30.52
CA ILE A 847 40.31 -55.31 -30.97
C ILE A 847 41.27 -54.14 -30.68
N ASP A 848 40.85 -52.90 -30.96
CA ASP A 848 41.65 -51.71 -30.70
C ASP A 848 41.89 -51.49 -29.20
N ILE A 849 40.87 -51.68 -28.35
CA ILE A 849 41.00 -51.61 -26.89
C ILE A 849 41.94 -52.69 -26.35
N ILE A 850 41.86 -53.93 -26.86
CA ILE A 850 42.76 -55.02 -26.45
C ILE A 850 44.19 -54.73 -26.88
N ASN A 851 44.40 -54.14 -28.07
CA ASN A 851 45.71 -53.74 -28.53
C ASN A 851 46.30 -52.58 -27.71
N LEU A 852 45.47 -51.60 -27.32
CA LEU A 852 45.86 -50.50 -26.44
C LEU A 852 46.22 -51.01 -25.03
N ALA A 853 45.43 -51.94 -24.50
CA ALA A 853 45.71 -52.57 -23.20
C ALA A 853 46.99 -53.42 -23.21
N LYS A 854 47.28 -54.11 -24.32
CA LYS A 854 48.56 -54.81 -24.50
C LYS A 854 49.74 -53.86 -24.62
N GLY A 855 49.57 -52.70 -25.24
CA GLY A 855 50.60 -51.66 -25.35
C GLY A 855 50.85 -50.89 -24.05
N MET A 856 49.90 -50.87 -23.12
CA MET A 856 50.07 -50.30 -21.77
C MET A 856 50.67 -51.29 -20.76
N ALA A 857 50.63 -52.60 -21.06
CA ALA A 857 51.18 -53.66 -20.21
C ALA A 857 52.63 -54.04 -20.57
N SER A 858 53.15 -53.53 -21.70
CA SER A 858 54.57 -53.51 -22.07
C SER A 858 55.21 -52.20 -21.64
#